data_AF-A0A940SR55-F1
#
_entry.id   AF-A0A940SR55-F1
#
_cell.length_a   1.000
_cell.length_b   1.000
_cell.length_c   1.000
_cell.angle_alpha   90.00
_cell.angle_beta   90.00
_cell.angle_gamma   90.00
#
_symmetry.space_group_name_H-M   'P 1'
#
loop_
_entity.id
_entity.type
_entity.pdbx_description
1 polymer ?
#
loop_
_entity_poly.entity_id
_entity_poly.type
_entity_poly.pdbx_seq_one_letter_code
_entity_poly.pdbx_strand_id
1 'polypeptide(L)'
;MKKTIGRRALALLTGSALLIAGAVPLTAFAGAGAEGEELETVAPEDKNLPDPDTLEPVDVNFAKALQLSLYFYDENKCGTRTGNVEWRGNCHMEDAAVPLIPMTEKKRGTNLSQEFIDEHRDILDPDGDGTIDVEGGMHDAGDCVKFCLPGSYAASTVGWGYYEFREAYEDAGQAEHCEQILHAFNDYYLKCLYYDENGEDVLAFCYQVGEGNIDHNYWITPDLQGTWLLDFERPAYFATKETPASDMCAGVAASLAVNYLNFKDTEPEYAAESLKAAKALYKFACETHSEQKQKPNTGDDKPVEEHEGYDPENPDAINKGNENTTMVVTSLGYDGGFYTSSYDYDELAWAAVWLYWCTEDDQYIEDIIGVDESVTLDNGGHPYKGWIRRIITDTGRCWQNIWVHCWDTVWGGVFAKLAPATNTARDWYIFRWNLEFWSGMNESEYAKNKASGGIEPAVTSHKYFGMDDELWNKPCTYDQIPDLEDAQGAFLMKTPAGFAMLNEYGSARYDTAALLCAMVYQKETGDDTFLRWSADQMSYIMGNNPMGRSYIVGYDLKNGASHPHHRASHGSTTYSMDDPATQTHVLWGALVGGPDATDWHRDITKDYIYNEVAVDYNAGFVGACAGLYKYLGKDAGDKPEENFPPSELELKGEIQEFTLKAAVGQEDNMATQVLVEIDSHTFLPPRYLDGIDVRYYFNIGEMLKNGQTIDDLNVRIDYDSLKSNTNGEYQCTVDVVQYNDKGDCYLNIHWPESKLYGKAQFQFALMADKIAIIEGGKEDGTDLHTFIWDPTNDYSREQIRTAEEIGKELNAAPEFTDGLTMYIEGKQVWGEAPADAPIPEGIEAADPDATKPTPSGTVKYGDVNCDGAVTIVDVIALNKNLMVNEKISADGQKNADVDQNGKINETDALNILKAVVEMVTLPVK
;
A
#
# COMPACT_ATOMS: atom_id res chain seq x y z
N MET A 1 49.84 -29.29 3.50
CA MET A 1 49.92 -30.22 2.35
C MET A 1 48.83 -29.83 1.35
N LYS A 2 49.25 -29.30 0.19
CA LYS A 2 48.61 -29.33 -1.15
C LYS A 2 47.08 -29.50 -1.25
N LYS A 3 46.41 -28.54 -1.91
CA LYS A 3 45.96 -28.71 -3.32
C LYS A 3 45.55 -27.38 -3.97
N THR A 4 46.38 -26.97 -4.92
CA THR A 4 46.16 -25.99 -5.99
C THR A 4 45.24 -26.56 -7.07
N ILE A 5 44.53 -25.70 -7.81
CA ILE A 5 44.17 -25.70 -9.26
C ILE A 5 43.02 -24.67 -9.38
N GLY A 6 42.98 -23.62 -10.21
CA GLY A 6 43.85 -23.06 -11.23
C GLY A 6 43.04 -21.98 -11.97
N ARG A 7 43.58 -20.76 -12.09
CA ARG A 7 43.04 -19.67 -12.93
C ARG A 7 43.02 -20.10 -14.41
N ARG A 8 42.00 -19.68 -15.16
CA ARG A 8 42.12 -19.37 -16.59
C ARG A 8 41.54 -17.98 -16.87
N ALA A 9 42.41 -17.16 -17.43
CA ALA A 9 42.17 -15.81 -17.87
C ALA A 9 41.33 -15.76 -19.15
N LEU A 10 40.52 -14.72 -19.30
CA LEU A 10 40.19 -14.15 -20.61
C LEU A 10 40.46 -12.64 -20.51
N ALA A 11 41.38 -12.18 -21.36
CA ALA A 11 41.86 -10.82 -21.41
C ALA A 11 41.02 -9.99 -22.40
N LEU A 12 40.66 -8.78 -21.95
CA LEU A 12 40.59 -7.48 -22.63
C LEU A 12 40.30 -7.41 -24.14
N LEU A 13 39.26 -6.64 -24.46
CA LEU A 13 39.33 -5.60 -25.49
C LEU A 13 38.63 -4.33 -24.97
N THR A 14 39.38 -3.23 -25.11
CA THR A 14 39.26 -1.91 -24.51
C THR A 14 38.36 -0.97 -25.32
N GLY A 15 37.50 -0.21 -24.63
CA GLY A 15 36.83 0.98 -25.15
C GLY A 15 36.48 1.89 -23.98
N SER A 16 37.24 2.97 -23.82
CA SER A 16 37.16 3.87 -22.66
C SER A 16 35.97 4.83 -22.78
N ALA A 17 34.97 4.66 -21.91
CA ALA A 17 34.06 5.73 -21.50
C ALA A 17 34.40 6.08 -20.06
N LEU A 18 34.68 7.37 -19.81
CA LEU A 18 35.08 7.89 -18.52
C LEU A 18 33.83 7.93 -17.62
N LEU A 19 33.57 6.84 -16.90
CA LEU A 19 32.57 6.79 -15.83
C LEU A 19 32.98 7.74 -14.70
N ILE A 20 32.27 8.86 -14.59
CA ILE A 20 32.10 9.57 -13.30
C ILE A 20 30.64 9.40 -12.92
N ALA A 21 30.27 8.19 -12.54
CA ALA A 21 29.12 7.94 -11.68
C ALA A 21 29.72 7.59 -10.32
N GLY A 22 29.50 8.44 -9.32
CA GLY A 22 29.68 8.02 -7.94
C GLY A 22 28.69 6.88 -7.71
N ALA A 23 29.18 5.64 -7.81
CA ALA A 23 28.43 4.49 -7.37
C ALA A 23 28.14 4.70 -5.88
N VAL A 24 26.90 5.05 -5.56
CA VAL A 24 26.39 4.91 -4.21
C VAL A 24 26.50 3.41 -3.91
N PRO A 25 27.33 2.99 -2.95
CA PRO A 25 27.36 1.58 -2.59
C PRO A 25 25.97 1.17 -2.11
N LEU A 26 25.61 -0.07 -2.40
CA LEU A 26 24.39 -0.81 -2.03
C LEU A 26 23.98 -0.72 -0.53
N THR A 27 24.74 0.02 0.29
CA THR A 27 24.56 0.23 1.72
C THR A 27 23.65 1.41 2.09
N ALA A 28 23.11 2.17 1.14
CA ALA A 28 22.25 3.32 1.43
C ALA A 28 20.74 2.99 1.54
N PHE A 29 20.29 1.82 1.08
CA PHE A 29 18.87 1.39 1.17
C PHE A 29 18.62 0.33 2.25
N ALA A 30 19.66 -0.12 2.96
CA ALA A 30 19.54 -1.07 4.08
C ALA A 30 19.37 -0.37 5.45
N GLY A 31 18.93 0.90 5.43
CA GLY A 31 18.77 1.74 6.62
C GLY A 31 17.39 1.65 7.28
N ALA A 32 16.52 0.71 6.89
CA ALA A 32 15.33 0.40 7.66
C ALA A 32 15.75 -0.26 8.98
N GLY A 33 15.79 0.54 10.04
CA GLY A 33 16.07 0.10 11.40
C GLY A 33 14.94 -0.74 11.99
N ALA A 34 14.72 -1.92 11.42
CA ALA A 34 14.24 -3.05 12.19
C ALA A 34 15.46 -3.98 12.36
N GLU A 35 15.72 -4.46 13.57
CA GLU A 35 16.45 -5.72 13.73
C GLU A 35 15.55 -6.85 13.16
N GLY A 36 15.35 -6.84 11.85
CA GLY A 36 14.48 -7.74 11.09
C GLY A 36 15.31 -8.82 10.42
N GLU A 37 14.79 -10.04 10.39
CA GLU A 37 15.39 -11.17 9.70
C GLU A 37 15.85 -10.77 8.29
N GLU A 38 17.10 -11.11 7.92
CA GLU A 38 17.59 -10.92 6.56
C GLU A 38 16.60 -11.56 5.57
N LEU A 39 16.15 -10.81 4.56
CA LEU A 39 15.31 -11.34 3.49
C LEU A 39 16.00 -12.59 2.91
N GLU A 40 15.32 -13.73 2.96
CA GLU A 40 15.88 -14.97 2.44
C GLU A 40 16.08 -14.84 0.93
N THR A 41 17.34 -14.80 0.48
CA THR A 41 17.69 -14.69 -0.93
C THR A 41 17.40 -16.00 -1.64
N VAL A 42 16.67 -15.95 -2.76
CA VAL A 42 16.47 -17.13 -3.62
C VAL A 42 17.71 -17.34 -4.47
N ALA A 43 18.28 -18.55 -4.40
CA ALA A 43 19.43 -18.91 -5.22
C ALA A 43 19.06 -18.80 -6.72
N PRO A 44 19.95 -18.29 -7.60
CA PRO A 44 19.65 -18.12 -9.02
C PRO A 44 19.15 -19.39 -9.71
N GLU A 45 19.62 -20.57 -9.30
CA GLU A 45 19.18 -21.87 -9.82
C GLU A 45 17.73 -22.24 -9.47
N ASP A 46 17.14 -21.61 -8.46
CA ASP A 46 15.77 -21.87 -8.00
C ASP A 46 14.75 -20.88 -8.61
N LYS A 47 15.23 -19.84 -9.29
CA LYS A 47 14.40 -18.87 -10.05
C LYS A 47 13.91 -19.50 -11.35
N ASN A 48 12.80 -20.23 -11.26
CA ASN A 48 12.20 -20.91 -12.40
C ASN A 48 11.12 -20.03 -13.05
N LEU A 49 11.25 -19.82 -14.37
CA LEU A 49 10.19 -19.26 -15.19
C LEU A 49 9.17 -20.36 -15.56
N PRO A 50 7.88 -20.04 -15.66
CA PRO A 50 6.87 -20.99 -16.14
C PRO A 50 7.13 -21.41 -17.59
N ASP A 51 6.55 -22.53 -17.99
CA ASP A 51 6.59 -22.99 -19.38
C ASP A 51 5.79 -22.00 -20.27
N PRO A 52 6.40 -21.37 -21.29
CA PRO A 52 5.71 -20.40 -22.15
C PRO A 52 4.44 -20.96 -22.80
N ASP A 53 4.38 -22.27 -23.06
CA ASP A 53 3.22 -22.93 -23.66
C ASP A 53 2.02 -23.02 -22.69
N THR A 54 2.21 -22.67 -21.42
CA THR A 54 1.17 -22.65 -20.38
C THR A 54 0.61 -21.26 -20.09
N LEU A 55 1.19 -20.21 -20.67
CA LEU A 55 0.78 -18.83 -20.42
C LEU A 55 -0.53 -18.51 -21.15
N GLU A 56 -1.45 -17.85 -20.44
CA GLU A 56 -2.69 -17.36 -21.04
C GLU A 56 -2.44 -16.04 -21.78
N PRO A 57 -3.18 -15.76 -22.86
CA PRO A 57 -3.09 -14.46 -23.53
C PRO A 57 -3.44 -13.32 -22.58
N VAL A 58 -2.62 -12.26 -22.60
CA VAL A 58 -2.80 -11.07 -21.78
C VAL A 58 -3.78 -10.13 -22.46
N ASP A 59 -4.77 -9.65 -21.71
CA ASP A 59 -5.65 -8.58 -22.15
C ASP A 59 -4.93 -7.24 -21.98
N VAL A 60 -4.42 -6.67 -23.07
CA VAL A 60 -3.74 -5.37 -23.05
C VAL A 60 -4.79 -4.28 -23.23
N ASN A 61 -5.13 -3.63 -22.14
CA ASN A 61 -6.13 -2.57 -22.08
C ASN A 61 -5.60 -1.39 -21.23
N PHE A 62 -5.22 -0.31 -21.91
CA PHE A 62 -4.64 0.89 -21.28
C PHE A 62 -5.67 1.72 -20.52
N ALA A 63 -6.94 1.69 -20.93
CA ALA A 63 -8.01 2.40 -20.23
C ALA A 63 -8.33 1.75 -18.88
N LYS A 64 -8.34 0.42 -18.81
CA LYS A 64 -8.44 -0.36 -17.57
C LYS A 64 -7.25 -0.07 -16.65
N ALA A 65 -6.03 -0.11 -17.17
CA ALA A 65 -4.84 0.17 -16.36
C ALA A 65 -4.85 1.60 -15.80
N LEU A 66 -5.27 2.59 -16.61
CA LEU A 66 -5.47 3.97 -16.16
C LEU A 66 -6.49 4.04 -15.02
N GLN A 67 -7.68 3.46 -15.20
CA GLN A 67 -8.71 3.44 -14.16
C GLN A 67 -8.18 2.83 -12.86
N LEU A 68 -7.66 1.61 -12.90
CA LEU A 68 -7.12 0.91 -11.73
C LEU A 68 -6.04 1.74 -11.03
N SER A 69 -5.10 2.33 -11.79
CA SER A 69 -3.98 3.09 -11.22
C SER A 69 -4.39 4.26 -10.33
N LEU A 70 -5.58 4.83 -10.53
CA LEU A 70 -6.13 5.92 -9.72
C LEU A 70 -6.70 5.40 -8.39
N TYR A 71 -7.25 4.19 -8.34
CA TYR A 71 -7.79 3.61 -7.10
C TYR A 71 -6.72 3.36 -6.04
N PHE A 72 -5.50 3.03 -6.45
CA PHE A 72 -4.37 2.93 -5.54
C PHE A 72 -4.16 4.21 -4.70
N TYR A 73 -4.40 5.40 -5.26
CA TYR A 73 -4.31 6.63 -4.48
C TYR A 73 -5.46 6.79 -3.48
N ASP A 74 -6.68 6.35 -3.81
CA ASP A 74 -7.78 6.32 -2.83
C ASP A 74 -7.44 5.42 -1.64
N GLU A 75 -6.74 4.31 -1.91
CA GLU A 75 -6.31 3.31 -0.93
C GLU A 75 -5.13 3.75 -0.08
N ASN A 76 -4.52 4.90 -0.36
CA ASN A 76 -3.44 5.51 0.43
C ASN A 76 -3.84 6.81 1.13
N LYS A 77 -5.08 7.28 0.97
CA LYS A 77 -5.53 8.50 1.65
C LYS A 77 -5.47 8.35 3.18
N CYS A 78 -5.07 9.43 3.83
CA CYS A 78 -4.95 9.55 5.28
C CYS A 78 -5.92 10.62 5.82
N GLY A 79 -6.36 10.49 7.08
CA GLY A 79 -7.28 11.42 7.73
C GLY A 79 -8.75 11.07 7.53
N THR A 80 -9.60 12.10 7.50
CA THR A 80 -11.03 11.99 7.22
C THR A 80 -11.23 11.47 5.81
N ARG A 81 -11.91 10.33 5.71
CA ARG A 81 -12.01 9.62 4.46
C ARG A 81 -12.82 10.38 3.40
N THR A 82 -12.19 10.51 2.24
CA THR A 82 -12.79 10.90 0.96
C THR A 82 -12.29 9.92 -0.11
N GLY A 83 -13.11 8.99 -0.62
CA GLY A 83 -12.60 8.05 -1.63
C GLY A 83 -13.49 6.85 -1.94
N ASN A 84 -13.13 6.10 -2.99
CA ASN A 84 -14.04 5.19 -3.69
C ASN A 84 -13.94 3.70 -3.27
N VAL A 85 -13.24 3.37 -2.18
CA VAL A 85 -12.95 1.98 -1.78
C VAL A 85 -13.51 1.60 -0.41
N GLU A 86 -14.46 0.69 -0.34
CA GLU A 86 -15.28 0.43 0.87
C GLU A 86 -14.52 -0.02 2.13
N TRP A 87 -13.38 -0.70 1.98
CA TRP A 87 -12.64 -1.32 3.09
C TRP A 87 -11.64 -0.39 3.80
N ARG A 88 -11.45 0.85 3.33
CA ARG A 88 -10.69 1.89 4.05
C ARG A 88 -11.61 2.76 4.91
N GLY A 89 -11.16 3.25 6.03
CA GLY A 89 -11.91 4.11 6.94
C GLY A 89 -11.15 5.41 7.23
N ASN A 90 -11.62 6.15 8.23
CA ASN A 90 -10.84 7.25 8.79
C ASN A 90 -9.60 6.68 9.49
N CYS A 91 -8.45 7.31 9.31
CA CYS A 91 -7.21 6.90 9.98
C CYS A 91 -6.39 8.11 10.42
N HIS A 92 -5.56 7.94 11.45
CA HIS A 92 -4.66 8.98 11.97
C HIS A 92 -5.36 10.32 12.27
N MET A 93 -6.57 10.25 12.82
CA MET A 93 -7.37 11.44 13.14
C MET A 93 -6.68 12.35 14.18
N GLU A 94 -5.72 11.83 14.92
CA GLU A 94 -4.84 12.59 15.81
C GLU A 94 -3.92 13.59 15.08
N ASP A 95 -3.69 13.41 13.77
CA ASP A 95 -2.91 14.37 12.96
C ASP A 95 -3.61 15.74 12.88
N ALA A 96 -4.91 15.82 13.21
CA ALA A 96 -5.67 17.07 13.28
C ALA A 96 -5.38 17.89 14.56
N ALA A 97 -4.66 17.31 15.52
CA ALA A 97 -4.38 17.92 16.82
C ALA A 97 -2.96 17.55 17.33
N VAL A 98 -1.95 17.66 16.46
CA VAL A 98 -0.56 17.41 16.86
C VAL A 98 -0.12 18.48 17.87
N PRO A 99 0.43 18.14 19.05
CA PRO A 99 0.80 19.13 20.06
C PRO A 99 1.83 20.15 19.55
N LEU A 100 1.53 21.45 19.66
CA LEU A 100 2.45 22.53 19.28
C LEU A 100 3.47 22.80 20.40
N ILE A 101 4.37 21.84 20.57
CA ILE A 101 5.50 21.87 21.50
C ILE A 101 6.77 21.37 20.78
N PRO A 102 7.97 21.72 21.28
CA PRO A 102 9.19 21.09 20.80
C PRO A 102 9.16 19.58 21.00
N MET A 103 9.73 18.85 20.03
CA MET A 103 9.68 17.40 20.00
C MET A 103 10.32 16.79 21.24
N THR A 104 9.57 15.91 21.89
CA THR A 104 10.03 15.19 23.09
C THR A 104 10.86 13.96 22.71
N GLU A 105 11.52 13.33 23.70
CA GLU A 105 12.25 12.07 23.50
C GLU A 105 11.36 10.94 22.97
N LYS A 106 10.05 10.99 23.22
CA LYS A 106 9.04 10.04 22.71
C LYS A 106 8.48 10.41 21.33
N LYS A 107 9.14 11.30 20.58
CA LYS A 107 8.69 11.74 19.25
C LYS A 107 7.29 12.35 19.23
N ARG A 108 6.88 12.98 20.34
CA ARG A 108 5.65 13.77 20.42
C ARG A 108 5.93 15.24 20.19
N GLY A 109 5.15 15.90 19.35
CA GLY A 109 5.23 17.34 19.04
C GLY A 109 5.86 17.65 17.69
N THR A 110 6.52 18.80 17.58
CA THR A 110 7.10 19.31 16.33
C THR A 110 8.61 19.53 16.42
N ASN A 111 9.32 19.56 15.29
CA ASN A 111 10.74 19.93 15.28
C ASN A 111 11.00 21.44 15.52
N LEU A 112 9.97 22.25 15.77
CA LEU A 112 10.10 23.68 16.04
C LEU A 112 10.67 23.95 17.44
N SER A 113 11.45 25.03 17.57
CA SER A 113 11.98 25.48 18.86
C SER A 113 10.89 26.16 19.69
N GLN A 114 11.03 26.16 21.03
CA GLN A 114 10.07 26.85 21.90
C GLN A 114 10.03 28.36 21.60
N GLU A 115 11.18 28.96 21.28
CA GLU A 115 11.30 30.38 20.96
C GLU A 115 10.52 30.70 19.67
N PHE A 116 10.66 29.87 18.62
CA PHE A 116 9.90 30.02 17.38
C PHE A 116 8.38 29.90 17.60
N ILE A 117 7.96 28.90 18.38
CA ILE A 117 6.54 28.70 18.71
C ILE A 117 5.99 29.91 19.48
N ASP A 118 6.70 30.41 20.49
CA ASP A 118 6.22 31.52 21.31
C ASP A 118 6.18 32.84 20.52
N GLU A 119 7.09 33.04 19.57
CA GLU A 119 7.12 34.21 18.68
C GLU A 119 5.97 34.19 17.66
N HIS A 120 5.60 33.01 17.14
CA HIS A 120 4.67 32.87 16.03
C HIS A 120 3.35 32.18 16.39
N ARG A 121 3.02 32.08 17.68
CA ARG A 121 1.83 31.36 18.17
C ARG A 121 0.53 31.81 17.51
N ASP A 122 0.33 33.11 17.35
CA ASP A 122 -0.90 33.68 16.76
C ASP A 122 -1.11 33.25 15.29
N ILE A 123 -0.06 32.78 14.60
CA ILE A 123 -0.11 32.27 13.23
C ILE A 123 -0.23 30.74 13.21
N LEU A 124 0.57 30.05 14.04
CA LEU A 124 0.62 28.59 14.06
C LEU A 124 -0.61 27.95 14.73
N ASP A 125 -1.17 28.64 15.73
CA ASP A 125 -2.25 28.18 16.61
C ASP A 125 -3.26 29.33 16.80
N PRO A 126 -4.00 29.72 15.74
CA PRO A 126 -4.86 30.91 15.74
C PRO A 126 -6.09 30.77 16.63
N ASP A 127 -6.51 29.55 16.99
CA ASP A 127 -7.61 29.28 17.91
C ASP A 127 -7.16 29.07 19.37
N GLY A 128 -5.86 28.90 19.60
CA GLY A 128 -5.24 28.87 20.92
C GLY A 128 -5.48 27.57 21.68
N ASP A 129 -5.72 26.47 20.96
CA ASP A 129 -5.95 25.16 21.56
C ASP A 129 -4.64 24.42 21.89
N GLY A 130 -3.50 24.94 21.41
CA GLY A 130 -2.16 24.42 21.66
C GLY A 130 -1.74 23.29 20.72
N THR A 131 -2.43 23.10 19.61
CA THR A 131 -2.18 22.06 18.61
C THR A 131 -2.10 22.62 17.19
N ILE A 132 -1.77 21.76 16.23
CA ILE A 132 -1.74 22.06 14.80
C ILE A 132 -2.47 20.96 14.03
N ASP A 133 -3.26 21.37 13.04
CA ASP A 133 -3.94 20.47 12.10
C ASP A 133 -3.05 20.21 10.88
N VAL A 134 -2.54 18.97 10.81
CA VAL A 134 -1.80 18.42 9.67
C VAL A 134 -2.43 17.10 9.20
N GLU A 135 -3.74 16.96 9.38
CA GLU A 135 -4.53 15.81 8.94
C GLU A 135 -4.79 15.86 7.41
N GLY A 136 -4.94 14.70 6.80
CA GLY A 136 -5.05 14.55 5.34
C GLY A 136 -3.78 14.02 4.69
N GLY A 137 -3.72 14.15 3.37
CA GLY A 137 -2.60 13.69 2.55
C GLY A 137 -2.67 12.20 2.21
N MET A 138 -1.52 11.64 1.81
CA MET A 138 -1.37 10.23 1.44
C MET A 138 -0.32 9.57 2.33
N HIS A 139 -0.56 8.32 2.72
CA HIS A 139 0.49 7.38 3.09
C HIS A 139 1.42 7.18 1.90
N ASP A 140 2.69 6.94 2.19
CA ASP A 140 3.72 6.85 1.16
C ASP A 140 3.67 5.53 0.40
N ALA A 141 3.72 4.42 1.13
CA ALA A 141 3.91 3.09 0.56
C ALA A 141 3.06 2.03 1.26
N GLY A 142 3.65 0.89 1.62
CA GLY A 142 3.00 -0.09 2.49
C GLY A 142 2.79 0.37 3.94
N ASP A 143 3.38 1.51 4.30
CA ASP A 143 3.47 2.11 5.63
C ASP A 143 2.44 3.22 5.85
N CYS A 144 2.55 3.95 6.96
CA CYS A 144 1.57 4.98 7.33
C CYS A 144 2.21 6.36 7.51
N VAL A 145 3.48 6.54 7.13
CA VAL A 145 4.17 7.83 7.18
C VAL A 145 3.77 8.68 5.98
N LYS A 146 3.66 10.00 6.19
CA LYS A 146 3.40 10.96 5.11
C LYS A 146 4.72 11.64 4.74
N PHE A 147 5.47 11.06 3.81
CA PHE A 147 6.75 11.61 3.32
C PHE A 147 6.51 12.62 2.18
N CYS A 148 7.00 13.86 2.33
CA CYS A 148 6.77 14.91 1.31
C CYS A 148 7.55 14.70 0.01
N LEU A 149 8.80 14.23 0.03
CA LEU A 149 9.59 14.10 -1.21
C LEU A 149 8.92 13.17 -2.24
N PRO A 150 8.65 11.89 -1.93
CA PRO A 150 7.91 11.00 -2.83
C PRO A 150 6.46 11.47 -3.05
N GLY A 151 5.79 12.02 -2.03
CA GLY A 151 4.42 12.52 -2.17
C GLY A 151 4.31 13.69 -3.14
N SER A 152 5.22 14.66 -3.08
CA SER A 152 5.21 15.86 -3.94
C SER A 152 5.67 15.54 -5.36
N TYR A 153 6.58 14.57 -5.50
CA TYR A 153 6.87 13.94 -6.79
C TYR A 153 5.61 13.28 -7.38
N ALA A 154 4.90 12.46 -6.60
CA ALA A 154 3.68 11.81 -7.05
C ALA A 154 2.61 12.82 -7.47
N ALA A 155 2.35 13.83 -6.62
CA ALA A 155 1.37 14.88 -6.88
C ALA A 155 1.70 15.68 -8.15
N SER A 156 2.95 16.13 -8.29
CA SER A 156 3.38 16.90 -9.47
C SER A 156 3.41 16.05 -10.75
N THR A 157 3.75 14.77 -10.66
CA THR A 157 3.86 13.87 -11.82
C THR A 157 2.49 13.37 -12.28
N VAL A 158 1.58 13.01 -11.37
CA VAL A 158 0.17 12.71 -11.71
C VAL A 158 -0.48 13.96 -12.30
N GLY A 159 -0.23 15.13 -11.69
CA GLY A 159 -0.69 16.42 -12.23
C GLY A 159 -0.13 16.69 -13.62
N TRP A 160 1.14 16.34 -13.87
CA TRP A 160 1.77 16.48 -15.17
C TRP A 160 1.15 15.56 -16.21
N GLY A 161 0.94 14.28 -15.88
CA GLY A 161 0.23 13.33 -16.75
C GLY A 161 -1.17 13.83 -17.13
N TYR A 162 -1.92 14.36 -16.16
CA TYR A 162 -3.24 14.95 -16.39
C TYR A 162 -3.17 16.21 -17.28
N TYR A 163 -2.22 17.11 -17.01
CA TYR A 163 -1.97 18.29 -17.84
C TYR A 163 -1.67 17.90 -19.30
N GLU A 164 -0.85 16.86 -19.50
CA GLU A 164 -0.45 16.46 -20.84
C GLU A 164 -1.55 15.72 -21.59
N PHE A 165 -2.33 14.87 -20.92
CA PHE A 165 -3.25 13.93 -21.55
C PHE A 165 -4.70 14.07 -21.08
N ARG A 166 -5.15 15.24 -20.61
CA ARG A 166 -6.52 15.49 -20.10
C ARG A 166 -7.63 14.85 -20.94
N GLU A 167 -7.61 15.01 -22.26
CA GLU A 167 -8.59 14.42 -23.17
C GLU A 167 -8.70 12.89 -23.02
N ALA A 168 -7.59 12.21 -22.73
CA ALA A 168 -7.55 10.76 -22.52
C ALA A 168 -8.28 10.36 -21.23
N TYR A 169 -8.13 11.14 -20.16
CA TYR A 169 -8.87 10.95 -18.90
C TYR A 169 -10.36 11.24 -19.09
N GLU A 170 -10.71 12.31 -19.80
CA GLU A 170 -12.10 12.65 -20.11
C GLU A 170 -12.77 11.56 -20.96
N ASP A 171 -12.10 11.10 -22.01
CA ASP A 171 -12.57 10.04 -22.91
C ASP A 171 -12.73 8.70 -22.17
N ALA A 172 -11.83 8.39 -21.23
CA ALA A 172 -11.90 7.20 -20.38
C ALA A 172 -12.84 7.38 -19.17
N GLY A 173 -13.44 8.55 -18.96
CA GLY A 173 -14.30 8.82 -17.80
C GLY A 173 -13.57 8.86 -16.45
N GLN A 174 -12.26 9.12 -16.46
CA GLN A 174 -11.37 9.12 -15.27
C GLN A 174 -10.94 10.53 -14.83
N ALA A 175 -11.39 11.59 -15.52
CA ALA A 175 -10.99 12.97 -15.23
C ALA A 175 -11.37 13.40 -13.80
N GLU A 176 -12.63 13.21 -13.39
CA GLU A 176 -13.10 13.59 -12.05
C GLU A 176 -12.35 12.85 -10.95
N HIS A 177 -12.07 11.55 -11.14
CA HIS A 177 -11.32 10.75 -10.17
C HIS A 177 -9.87 11.23 -10.04
N CYS A 178 -9.21 11.52 -11.17
CA CYS A 178 -7.87 12.10 -11.14
C CYS A 178 -7.85 13.48 -10.46
N GLU A 179 -8.85 14.33 -10.71
CA GLU A 179 -8.97 15.65 -10.06
C GLU A 179 -9.17 15.51 -8.53
N GLN A 180 -9.96 14.55 -8.07
CA GLN A 180 -10.11 14.25 -6.63
C GLN A 180 -8.78 13.83 -5.98
N ILE A 181 -7.93 13.09 -6.68
CA ILE A 181 -6.61 12.70 -6.20
C ILE A 181 -5.68 13.91 -6.11
N LEU A 182 -5.71 14.77 -7.13
CA LEU A 182 -4.93 16.02 -7.14
C LEU A 182 -5.35 16.96 -6.01
N HIS A 183 -6.64 17.07 -5.71
CA HIS A 183 -7.14 17.81 -4.55
C HIS A 183 -6.64 17.21 -3.24
N ALA A 184 -6.71 15.88 -3.07
CA ALA A 184 -6.24 15.24 -1.84
C ALA A 184 -4.75 15.52 -1.53
N PHE A 185 -3.89 15.58 -2.55
CA PHE A 185 -2.49 15.99 -2.37
C PHE A 185 -2.36 17.49 -2.09
N ASN A 186 -2.93 18.34 -2.94
CA ASN A 186 -2.64 19.77 -2.91
C ASN A 186 -3.37 20.50 -1.78
N ASP A 187 -4.55 20.03 -1.37
CA ASP A 187 -5.26 20.56 -0.20
C ASP A 187 -4.47 20.28 1.09
N TYR A 188 -3.84 19.11 1.19
CA TYR A 188 -2.94 18.79 2.29
C TYR A 188 -1.72 19.73 2.31
N TYR A 189 -1.09 19.98 1.16
CA TYR A 189 0.05 20.90 1.09
C TYR A 189 -0.32 22.34 1.43
N LEU A 190 -1.49 22.81 0.98
CA LEU A 190 -2.01 24.13 1.33
C LEU A 190 -2.33 24.22 2.83
N LYS A 191 -2.93 23.18 3.42
CA LYS A 191 -3.18 23.09 4.87
C LYS A 191 -1.88 23.15 5.67
N CYS A 192 -0.84 22.46 5.22
CA CYS A 192 0.46 22.40 5.90
C CYS A 192 1.34 23.67 5.74
N LEU A 193 0.88 24.68 4.99
CA LEU A 193 1.65 25.89 4.69
C LEU A 193 1.21 27.10 5.54
N TYR A 194 2.16 27.65 6.30
CA TYR A 194 1.96 28.84 7.12
C TYR A 194 2.73 30.02 6.52
N TYR A 195 2.04 31.14 6.32
CA TYR A 195 2.63 32.40 5.88
C TYR A 195 3.04 33.27 7.07
N ASP A 196 3.93 34.23 6.83
CA ASP A 196 4.29 35.27 7.78
C ASP A 196 3.11 36.22 8.09
N GLU A 197 3.32 37.19 8.99
CA GLU A 197 2.30 38.17 9.40
C GLU A 197 1.76 39.02 8.24
N ASN A 198 2.51 39.13 7.14
CA ASN A 198 2.10 39.86 5.93
C ASN A 198 1.29 38.98 4.97
N GLY A 199 1.28 37.66 5.18
CA GLY A 199 0.65 36.70 4.29
C GLY A 199 1.35 36.53 2.95
N GLU A 200 2.65 36.88 2.87
CA GLU A 200 3.43 36.92 1.63
C GLU A 200 4.51 35.82 1.57
N ASP A 201 5.28 35.67 2.65
CA ASP A 201 6.44 34.75 2.69
C ASP A 201 6.13 33.51 3.53
N VAL A 202 6.79 32.38 3.19
CA VAL A 202 6.67 31.15 3.97
C VAL A 202 7.33 31.34 5.34
N LEU A 203 6.53 31.18 6.39
CA LEU A 203 6.98 31.14 7.77
C LEU A 203 7.43 29.72 8.15
N ALA A 204 6.53 28.76 7.92
CA ALA A 204 6.75 27.35 8.21
C ALA A 204 5.96 26.47 7.22
N PHE A 205 6.49 25.30 6.89
CA PHE A 205 5.80 24.32 6.05
C PHE A 205 5.97 22.91 6.62
N CYS A 206 4.88 22.22 6.95
CA CYS A 206 4.95 20.84 7.41
C CYS A 206 5.19 19.89 6.24
N TYR A 207 6.37 19.26 6.21
CA TYR A 207 6.78 18.36 5.13
C TYR A 207 6.77 16.88 5.54
N GLN A 208 6.54 16.53 6.81
CA GLN A 208 6.42 15.13 7.19
C GLN A 208 5.57 14.99 8.45
N VAL A 209 4.74 13.95 8.46
CA VAL A 209 4.00 13.52 9.64
C VAL A 209 4.21 12.02 9.84
N GLY A 210 4.63 11.66 11.05
CA GLY A 210 5.07 10.31 11.39
C GLY A 210 6.60 10.15 11.38
N GLU A 211 7.08 9.11 12.06
CA GLU A 211 8.48 8.72 12.11
C GLU A 211 8.59 7.25 11.66
N GLY A 212 9.34 6.99 10.58
CA GLY A 212 9.36 5.68 9.93
C GLY A 212 9.90 4.54 10.79
N ASN A 213 10.92 4.74 11.61
CA ASN A 213 11.40 3.71 12.53
C ASN A 213 10.36 3.35 13.61
N ILE A 214 9.49 4.28 14.00
CA ILE A 214 8.38 3.97 14.90
C ILE A 214 7.27 3.26 14.14
N ASP A 215 6.87 3.81 12.99
CA ASP A 215 5.80 3.27 12.16
C ASP A 215 6.06 1.84 11.70
N HIS A 216 7.30 1.58 11.29
CA HIS A 216 7.69 0.31 10.67
C HIS A 216 7.80 -0.85 11.67
N ASN A 217 7.73 -0.58 12.98
CA ASN A 217 7.66 -1.61 14.01
C ASN A 217 6.27 -2.25 14.14
N TYR A 218 5.25 -1.71 13.45
CA TYR A 218 3.87 -2.17 13.56
C TYR A 218 3.33 -2.58 12.19
N TRP A 219 2.80 -3.81 12.11
CA TRP A 219 2.11 -4.33 10.93
C TRP A 219 0.59 -4.41 11.17
N ILE A 220 -0.05 -3.25 11.13
CA ILE A 220 -1.49 -3.09 11.36
C ILE A 220 -2.07 -2.13 10.33
N THR A 221 -3.35 -2.32 9.98
CA THR A 221 -4.08 -1.39 9.12
C THR A 221 -4.13 0.02 9.71
N PRO A 222 -3.95 1.09 8.90
CA PRO A 222 -3.93 2.48 9.36
C PRO A 222 -5.18 2.88 10.15
N ASP A 223 -6.34 2.35 9.78
CA ASP A 223 -7.64 2.53 10.42
C ASP A 223 -7.63 2.22 11.93
N LEU A 224 -6.75 1.31 12.33
CA LEU A 224 -6.61 0.79 13.68
C LEU A 224 -5.32 1.23 14.36
N GLN A 225 -4.47 1.98 13.67
CA GLN A 225 -3.21 2.50 14.19
C GLN A 225 -3.46 3.81 14.94
N GLY A 226 -2.95 3.94 16.16
CA GLY A 226 -3.10 5.17 16.93
C GLY A 226 -2.36 5.16 18.27
N THR A 227 -2.41 6.28 18.98
CA THR A 227 -1.56 6.61 20.15
C THR A 227 -1.64 5.69 21.37
N TRP A 228 -2.61 4.78 21.41
CA TRP A 228 -2.76 3.80 22.48
C TRP A 228 -1.92 2.53 22.25
N LEU A 229 -1.45 2.27 21.01
CA LEU A 229 -0.39 1.31 20.77
C LEU A 229 0.88 1.85 21.43
N LEU A 230 1.49 1.07 22.33
CA LEU A 230 2.55 1.51 23.26
C LEU A 230 3.60 2.42 22.58
N ASP A 231 3.59 3.71 22.93
CA ASP A 231 4.51 4.75 22.44
C ASP A 231 4.42 5.06 20.91
N PHE A 232 3.24 4.90 20.30
CA PHE A 232 2.98 5.31 18.91
C PHE A 232 2.60 6.80 18.82
N GLU A 233 3.56 7.69 18.56
CA GLU A 233 3.31 9.12 18.32
C GLU A 233 3.67 9.48 16.88
N ARG A 234 2.90 10.39 16.27
CA ARG A 234 3.10 10.87 14.91
C ARG A 234 3.59 12.33 14.93
N PRO A 235 4.91 12.57 15.04
CA PRO A 235 5.45 13.93 15.05
C PRO A 235 5.23 14.65 13.72
N ALA A 236 5.17 15.97 13.78
CA ALA A 236 5.14 16.83 12.59
C ALA A 236 6.50 17.54 12.40
N TYR A 237 7.07 17.44 11.20
CA TYR A 237 8.32 18.09 10.84
C TYR A 237 8.07 19.28 9.92
N PHE A 238 8.65 20.42 10.27
CA PHE A 238 8.49 21.70 9.62
C PHE A 238 9.79 22.21 9.02
N ALA A 239 9.68 22.76 7.81
CA ALA A 239 10.70 23.61 7.20
C ALA A 239 10.54 25.03 7.75
N THR A 240 11.63 25.63 8.17
CA THR A 240 11.72 27.06 8.54
C THR A 240 13.01 27.64 7.98
N LYS A 241 13.24 28.95 8.09
CA LYS A 241 14.55 29.54 7.69
C LYS A 241 15.72 29.00 8.53
N GLU A 242 15.46 28.51 9.75
CA GLU A 242 16.49 27.95 10.63
C GLU A 242 16.75 26.47 10.36
N THR A 243 15.69 25.72 10.00
CA THR A 243 15.72 24.30 9.66
C THR A 243 15.07 24.09 8.30
N PRO A 244 15.76 24.46 7.21
CA PRO A 244 15.18 24.42 5.87
C PRO A 244 15.02 22.98 5.33
N ALA A 245 14.12 22.84 4.37
CA ALA A 245 13.89 21.64 3.57
C ALA A 245 13.63 22.07 2.12
N SER A 246 14.67 22.56 1.44
CA SER A 246 14.55 23.24 0.14
C SER A 246 14.09 22.30 -0.97
N ASP A 247 14.53 21.04 -0.95
CA ASP A 247 14.04 19.92 -1.75
C ASP A 247 12.51 19.75 -1.61
N MET A 248 12.03 19.55 -0.39
CA MET A 248 10.62 19.33 -0.07
C MET A 248 9.75 20.52 -0.51
N CYS A 249 10.18 21.74 -0.17
CA CYS A 249 9.46 22.95 -0.53
C CYS A 249 9.40 23.16 -2.05
N ALA A 250 10.49 22.86 -2.77
CA ALA A 250 10.51 22.98 -4.22
C ALA A 250 9.66 21.90 -4.91
N GLY A 251 9.68 20.66 -4.43
CA GLY A 251 8.79 19.60 -4.93
C GLY A 251 7.30 19.97 -4.81
N VAL A 252 6.90 20.52 -3.66
CA VAL A 252 5.51 21.00 -3.44
C VAL A 252 5.20 22.23 -4.28
N ALA A 253 6.17 23.14 -4.47
CA ALA A 253 6.00 24.27 -5.37
C ALA A 253 5.72 23.81 -6.81
N ALA A 254 6.40 22.76 -7.29
CA ALA A 254 6.11 22.16 -8.58
C ALA A 254 4.69 21.57 -8.63
N SER A 255 4.28 20.81 -7.61
CA SER A 255 2.92 20.25 -7.52
C SER A 255 1.85 21.33 -7.64
N LEU A 256 1.95 22.39 -6.84
CA LEU A 256 0.98 23.49 -6.82
C LEU A 256 1.01 24.34 -8.10
N ALA A 257 2.18 24.48 -8.75
CA ALA A 257 2.27 25.15 -10.04
C ALA A 257 1.54 24.35 -11.14
N VAL A 258 1.72 23.03 -11.18
CA VAL A 258 0.97 22.16 -12.10
C VAL A 258 -0.53 22.19 -11.77
N ASN A 259 -0.87 22.19 -10.48
CA ASN A 259 -2.25 22.28 -10.01
C ASN A 259 -2.94 23.56 -10.52
N TYR A 260 -2.26 24.71 -10.47
CA TYR A 260 -2.76 25.94 -11.10
C TYR A 260 -3.11 25.73 -12.58
N LEU A 261 -2.22 25.12 -13.37
CA LEU A 261 -2.47 24.90 -14.79
C LEU A 261 -3.65 23.96 -15.04
N ASN A 262 -3.84 22.97 -14.17
CA ASN A 262 -4.92 22.00 -14.29
C ASN A 262 -6.30 22.56 -13.92
N PHE A 263 -6.36 23.55 -13.03
CA PHE A 263 -7.62 24.05 -12.46
C PHE A 263 -7.93 25.52 -12.79
N LYS A 264 -7.03 26.27 -13.42
CA LYS A 264 -7.23 27.71 -13.71
C LYS A 264 -8.51 28.03 -14.50
N ASP A 265 -9.01 27.08 -15.29
CA ASP A 265 -10.20 27.26 -16.13
C ASP A 265 -11.48 26.75 -15.44
N THR A 266 -11.38 25.79 -14.52
CA THR A 266 -12.52 25.15 -13.84
C THR A 266 -12.74 25.68 -12.41
N GLU A 267 -11.67 25.96 -11.67
CA GLU A 267 -11.65 26.40 -10.26
C GLU A 267 -10.64 27.55 -10.07
N PRO A 268 -10.92 28.74 -10.61
CA PRO A 268 -9.92 29.82 -10.73
C PRO A 268 -9.45 30.38 -9.38
N GLU A 269 -10.29 30.42 -8.35
CA GLU A 269 -9.87 30.86 -7.01
C GLU A 269 -8.87 29.88 -6.37
N TYR A 270 -9.16 28.58 -6.44
CA TYR A 270 -8.29 27.51 -5.94
C TYR A 270 -6.96 27.46 -6.70
N ALA A 271 -7.02 27.59 -8.03
CA ALA A 271 -5.84 27.67 -8.86
C ALA A 271 -4.98 28.91 -8.50
N ALA A 272 -5.60 30.07 -8.27
CA ALA A 272 -4.87 31.27 -7.86
C ALA A 272 -4.18 31.12 -6.50
N GLU A 273 -4.82 30.43 -5.54
CA GLU A 273 -4.23 30.07 -4.26
C GLU A 273 -3.04 29.12 -4.44
N SER A 274 -3.20 28.08 -5.27
CA SER A 274 -2.11 27.16 -5.63
C SER A 274 -0.91 27.90 -6.22
N LEU A 275 -1.14 28.83 -7.16
CA LEU A 275 -0.05 29.61 -7.76
C LEU A 275 0.63 30.55 -6.76
N LYS A 276 -0.14 31.16 -5.83
CA LYS A 276 0.42 31.97 -4.75
C LYS A 276 1.37 31.13 -3.89
N ALA A 277 0.88 29.98 -3.43
CA ALA A 277 1.65 29.06 -2.59
C ALA A 277 2.88 28.52 -3.31
N ALA A 278 2.76 28.12 -4.59
CA ALA A 278 3.87 27.67 -5.41
C ALA A 278 5.00 28.71 -5.49
N LYS A 279 4.66 29.97 -5.75
CA LYS A 279 5.63 31.07 -5.80
C LYS A 279 6.31 31.31 -4.44
N ALA A 280 5.55 31.27 -3.36
CA ALA A 280 6.08 31.48 -2.01
C ALA A 280 7.04 30.34 -1.60
N LEU A 281 6.65 29.08 -1.83
CA LEU A 281 7.47 27.91 -1.55
C LEU A 281 8.73 27.85 -2.40
N TYR A 282 8.63 28.15 -3.70
CA TYR A 282 9.80 28.25 -4.58
C TYR A 282 10.77 29.33 -4.11
N LYS A 283 10.26 30.55 -3.82
CA LYS A 283 11.08 31.63 -3.27
C LYS A 283 11.77 31.20 -1.98
N PHE A 284 11.04 30.58 -1.06
CA PHE A 284 11.59 30.07 0.20
C PHE A 284 12.69 29.03 -0.05
N ALA A 285 12.47 28.06 -0.94
CA ALA A 285 13.46 27.05 -1.29
C ALA A 285 14.73 27.68 -1.89
N CYS A 286 14.59 28.65 -2.81
CA CYS A 286 15.73 29.37 -3.37
C CYS A 286 16.51 30.18 -2.32
N GLU A 287 15.82 30.86 -1.41
CA GLU A 287 16.45 31.69 -0.37
C GLU A 287 17.14 30.85 0.72
N THR A 288 16.63 29.65 0.99
CA THR A 288 17.16 28.75 2.03
C THR A 288 18.13 27.70 1.52
N HIS A 289 18.21 27.50 0.19
CA HIS A 289 19.22 26.67 -0.44
C HIS A 289 20.62 27.03 0.09
N SER A 290 21.29 26.03 0.65
CA SER A 290 22.64 26.19 1.17
C SER A 290 23.49 24.97 0.86
N GLU A 291 24.76 25.22 0.54
CA GLU A 291 25.71 24.16 0.25
C GLU A 291 27.06 24.45 0.88
N GLN A 292 27.77 23.38 1.26
CA GLN A 292 29.09 23.47 1.88
C GLN A 292 30.08 22.56 1.16
N LYS A 293 31.35 22.97 1.16
CA LYS A 293 32.44 22.12 0.69
C LYS A 293 32.57 20.91 1.61
N GLN A 294 32.47 19.71 1.06
CA GLN A 294 32.77 18.49 1.78
C GLN A 294 34.24 18.56 2.27
N LYS A 295 34.46 18.38 3.58
CA LYS A 295 35.82 18.23 4.10
C LYS A 295 36.43 16.95 3.50
N PRO A 296 37.72 16.94 3.11
CA PRO A 296 38.38 15.71 2.72
C PRO A 296 38.20 14.68 3.83
N ASN A 297 37.85 13.45 3.46
CA ASN A 297 37.65 12.36 4.41
C ASN A 297 39.01 12.01 5.06
N THR A 298 39.41 12.77 6.08
CA THR A 298 40.52 12.41 6.97
C THR A 298 39.94 11.43 7.98
N GLY A 299 39.91 10.16 7.60
CA GLY A 299 39.46 9.10 8.49
C GLY A 299 40.32 9.11 9.75
N ASP A 300 39.69 9.37 10.89
CA ASP A 300 40.23 9.07 12.22
C ASP A 300 39.23 8.17 12.96
N ASP A 301 39.80 7.11 13.55
CA ASP A 301 39.28 6.23 14.60
C ASP A 301 38.42 4.99 14.26
N LYS A 302 38.85 4.19 13.28
CA LYS A 302 38.78 2.71 13.41
C LYS A 302 40.11 2.07 12.99
N PRO A 303 40.71 1.17 13.80
CA PRO A 303 41.96 0.52 13.42
C PRO A 303 41.73 -0.37 12.20
N VAL A 304 42.44 -0.06 11.12
CA VAL A 304 42.46 -0.86 9.89
C VAL A 304 43.25 -2.14 10.17
N GLU A 305 42.62 -3.30 10.09
CA GLU A 305 43.35 -4.56 9.95
C GLU A 305 44.01 -4.61 8.57
N GLU A 306 45.32 -4.81 8.57
CA GLU A 306 46.16 -4.88 7.37
C GLU A 306 45.76 -6.06 6.47
N HIS A 307 45.26 -5.77 5.28
CA HIS A 307 45.35 -6.69 4.15
C HIS A 307 46.38 -6.19 3.14
N GLU A 308 47.56 -6.81 3.18
CA GLU A 308 48.66 -6.62 2.24
C GLU A 308 48.27 -7.06 0.82
N GLY A 309 48.45 -6.17 -0.16
CA GLY A 309 48.22 -6.47 -1.57
C GLY A 309 48.62 -5.32 -2.51
N TYR A 310 49.78 -4.69 -2.30
CA TYR A 310 50.32 -3.67 -3.20
C TYR A 310 51.14 -4.33 -4.32
N ASP A 311 50.73 -4.17 -5.58
CA ASP A 311 51.48 -4.56 -6.78
C ASP A 311 52.22 -3.34 -7.37
N PRO A 312 53.57 -3.32 -7.40
CA PRO A 312 54.35 -2.16 -7.82
C PRO A 312 54.45 -1.87 -9.34
N GLU A 313 53.74 -2.58 -10.22
CA GLU A 313 53.93 -2.47 -11.69
C GLU A 313 52.82 -1.74 -12.48
N ASN A 314 51.95 -0.94 -11.85
CA ASN A 314 51.04 -0.02 -12.57
C ASN A 314 51.43 1.48 -12.38
N PRO A 315 52.12 2.10 -13.36
CA PRO A 315 52.66 3.46 -13.25
C PRO A 315 51.80 4.58 -13.88
N ASP A 316 50.50 4.39 -14.15
CA ASP A 316 49.66 5.47 -14.71
C ASP A 316 49.05 6.38 -13.64
N ALA A 317 49.89 7.32 -13.22
CA ALA A 317 49.49 8.63 -12.75
C ALA A 317 48.65 9.37 -13.80
N ILE A 318 47.62 10.09 -13.37
CA ILE A 318 47.57 11.57 -13.28
C ILE A 318 46.21 11.91 -12.63
N ASN A 319 46.19 11.94 -11.30
CA ASN A 319 45.21 12.72 -10.55
C ASN A 319 45.89 14.05 -10.17
N LYS A 320 46.21 14.85 -11.20
CA LYS A 320 46.70 16.23 -11.05
C LYS A 320 45.88 17.11 -11.96
N GLY A 321 44.71 17.50 -11.45
CA GLY A 321 43.82 18.42 -12.13
C GLY A 321 42.38 18.38 -11.64
N ASN A 322 42.14 18.26 -10.33
CA ASN A 322 41.04 18.98 -9.69
C ASN A 322 41.16 18.83 -8.18
N GLU A 323 41.24 19.96 -7.49
CA GLU A 323 40.86 20.05 -6.09
C GLU A 323 39.32 19.88 -6.02
N ASN A 324 38.81 18.66 -6.26
CA ASN A 324 37.38 18.36 -6.20
C ASN A 324 36.94 18.37 -4.73
N THR A 325 36.64 19.56 -4.21
CA THR A 325 35.74 19.70 -3.06
C THR A 325 34.32 19.54 -3.59
N THR A 326 33.71 18.36 -3.46
CA THR A 326 32.30 18.14 -3.79
C THR A 326 31.46 19.05 -2.88
N MET A 327 30.53 19.82 -3.45
CA MET A 327 29.55 20.58 -2.67
C MET A 327 28.49 19.59 -2.16
N VAL A 328 28.08 19.76 -0.90
CA VAL A 328 26.99 19.00 -0.28
C VAL A 328 25.92 20.00 0.11
N VAL A 329 24.67 19.75 -0.28
CA VAL A 329 23.53 20.58 0.12
C VAL A 329 23.25 20.35 1.60
N THR A 330 23.11 21.43 2.36
CA THR A 330 22.90 21.40 3.82
C THR A 330 21.49 21.84 4.23
N SER A 331 20.63 22.11 3.26
CA SER A 331 19.25 22.58 3.46
C SER A 331 18.17 21.54 3.13
N LEU A 332 18.54 20.25 3.07
CA LEU A 332 17.63 19.15 2.74
C LEU A 332 16.74 18.78 3.94
N GLY A 333 15.52 18.34 3.65
CA GLY A 333 14.56 17.91 4.65
C GLY A 333 15.01 16.66 5.41
N TYR A 334 14.48 16.49 6.64
CA TYR A 334 14.62 15.22 7.36
C TYR A 334 13.68 14.18 6.76
N ASP A 335 14.17 12.95 6.63
CA ASP A 335 13.43 11.83 6.05
C ASP A 335 13.56 10.55 6.89
N GLY A 336 14.29 10.60 8.01
CA GLY A 336 14.60 9.43 8.83
C GLY A 336 15.53 8.39 8.18
N GLY A 337 16.11 8.67 7.00
CA GLY A 337 16.94 7.73 6.24
C GLY A 337 16.17 6.86 5.23
N PHE A 338 14.92 7.21 4.92
CA PHE A 338 14.06 6.48 3.98
C PHE A 338 14.08 7.09 2.57
N TYR A 339 13.89 8.41 2.48
CA TYR A 339 13.83 9.19 1.23
C TYR A 339 14.92 10.26 1.20
N THR A 340 16.17 9.82 1.36
CA THR A 340 17.28 10.74 1.53
C THR A 340 17.56 11.44 0.21
N SER A 341 17.27 12.74 0.16
CA SER A 341 17.55 13.56 -1.01
C SER A 341 19.05 13.59 -1.30
N SER A 342 19.40 13.34 -2.55
CA SER A 342 20.76 13.50 -3.06
C SER A 342 21.19 14.97 -3.06
N TYR A 343 20.27 15.87 -3.42
CA TYR A 343 20.41 17.32 -3.53
C TYR A 343 19.05 17.95 -3.93
N ASP A 344 18.91 19.28 -3.83
CA ASP A 344 17.65 20.03 -4.11
C ASP A 344 17.61 20.75 -5.47
N TYR A 345 18.70 20.66 -6.24
CA TYR A 345 18.89 21.40 -7.48
C TYR A 345 17.84 21.08 -8.54
N ASP A 346 17.42 19.83 -8.63
CA ASP A 346 16.46 19.37 -9.60
C ASP A 346 15.02 19.64 -9.17
N GLU A 347 14.67 19.55 -7.89
CA GLU A 347 13.37 20.03 -7.41
C GLU A 347 13.23 21.54 -7.67
N LEU A 348 14.28 22.31 -7.42
CA LEU A 348 14.33 23.74 -7.75
C LEU A 348 14.15 23.97 -9.26
N ALA A 349 14.82 23.19 -10.10
CA ALA A 349 14.65 23.29 -11.55
C ALA A 349 13.24 22.87 -12.01
N TRP A 350 12.65 21.88 -11.35
CA TRP A 350 11.30 21.39 -11.63
C TRP A 350 10.22 22.39 -11.27
N ALA A 351 10.31 22.99 -10.08
CA ALA A 351 9.45 24.08 -9.68
C ALA A 351 9.58 25.28 -10.64
N ALA A 352 10.81 25.66 -10.98
CA ALA A 352 11.08 26.77 -11.88
C ALA A 352 10.46 26.55 -13.27
N VAL A 353 10.65 25.37 -13.88
CA VAL A 353 10.12 25.13 -15.24
C VAL A 353 8.58 25.15 -15.23
N TRP A 354 7.94 24.65 -14.19
CA TRP A 354 6.47 24.76 -14.06
C TRP A 354 6.01 26.19 -13.83
N LEU A 355 6.70 26.94 -12.98
CA LEU A 355 6.39 28.36 -12.76
C LEU A 355 6.56 29.20 -14.03
N TYR A 356 7.52 28.85 -14.90
CA TYR A 356 7.60 29.41 -16.25
C TYR A 356 6.31 29.11 -17.03
N TRP A 357 5.86 27.86 -17.09
CA TRP A 357 4.61 27.51 -17.80
C TRP A 357 3.35 28.17 -17.20
N CYS A 358 3.38 28.54 -15.92
CA CYS A 358 2.31 29.29 -15.26
C CYS A 358 2.32 30.79 -15.60
N THR A 359 3.50 31.38 -15.84
CA THR A 359 3.69 32.84 -15.79
C THR A 359 4.29 33.45 -17.06
N GLU A 360 4.96 32.64 -17.88
CA GLU A 360 5.81 33.06 -18.99
C GLU A 360 6.92 34.05 -18.58
N ASP A 361 7.36 34.00 -17.31
CA ASP A 361 8.48 34.79 -16.81
C ASP A 361 9.80 34.07 -17.07
N ASP A 362 10.60 34.60 -18.02
CA ASP A 362 11.90 34.07 -18.40
C ASP A 362 12.90 33.99 -17.23
N GLN A 363 12.68 34.71 -16.13
CA GLN A 363 13.51 34.60 -14.94
C GLN A 363 13.55 33.16 -14.39
N TYR A 364 12.45 32.41 -14.48
CA TYR A 364 12.45 31.01 -14.04
C TYR A 364 13.30 30.11 -14.95
N ILE A 365 13.38 30.41 -16.25
CA ILE A 365 14.31 29.71 -17.15
C ILE A 365 15.75 30.10 -16.82
N GLU A 366 16.01 31.37 -16.55
CA GLU A 366 17.33 31.86 -16.10
C GLU A 366 17.76 31.24 -14.77
N ASP A 367 16.84 30.96 -13.85
CA ASP A 367 17.14 30.26 -12.61
C ASP A 367 17.65 28.84 -12.87
N ILE A 368 17.19 28.18 -13.94
CA ILE A 368 17.64 26.84 -14.32
C ILE A 368 18.97 26.90 -15.08
N ILE A 369 19.01 27.68 -16.18
CA ILE A 369 20.08 27.59 -17.19
C ILE A 369 20.98 28.82 -17.28
N GLY A 370 20.80 29.80 -16.39
CA GLY A 370 21.57 31.04 -16.39
C GLY A 370 23.08 30.78 -16.23
N VAL A 371 23.87 31.64 -16.85
CA VAL A 371 25.35 31.57 -16.85
C VAL A 371 26.00 32.85 -16.33
N ASP A 372 27.25 32.73 -15.91
CA ASP A 372 28.15 33.86 -15.68
C ASP A 372 28.97 34.15 -16.95
N GLU A 373 28.41 34.99 -17.84
CA GLU A 373 29.10 35.40 -19.06
C GLU A 373 30.35 36.27 -18.80
N SER A 374 30.56 36.76 -17.57
CA SER A 374 31.77 37.52 -17.23
C SER A 374 33.01 36.63 -17.11
N VAL A 375 32.81 35.31 -17.02
CA VAL A 375 33.86 34.31 -16.97
C VAL A 375 33.83 33.47 -18.23
N THR A 376 34.95 33.41 -18.96
CA THR A 376 35.17 32.46 -20.06
C THR A 376 36.25 31.48 -19.65
N LEU A 377 35.94 30.19 -19.70
CA LEU A 377 36.84 29.10 -19.34
C LEU A 377 37.78 28.74 -20.50
N ASP A 378 38.78 27.92 -20.23
CA ASP A 378 39.79 27.50 -21.24
C ASP A 378 39.18 26.72 -22.43
N ASN A 379 38.02 26.08 -22.24
CA ASN A 379 37.25 25.41 -23.30
C ASN A 379 36.34 26.38 -24.08
N GLY A 380 36.39 27.69 -23.80
CA GLY A 380 35.51 28.69 -24.41
C GLY A 380 34.10 28.74 -23.80
N GLY A 381 33.77 27.88 -22.84
CA GLY A 381 32.49 27.85 -22.16
C GLY A 381 32.36 28.88 -21.04
N HIS A 382 31.13 29.09 -20.58
CA HIS A 382 30.79 29.95 -19.44
C HIS A 382 30.28 29.11 -18.27
N PRO A 383 30.64 29.40 -17.00
CA PRO A 383 30.10 28.66 -15.86
C PRO A 383 28.59 28.84 -15.72
N TYR A 384 27.88 27.76 -15.39
CA TYR A 384 26.47 27.85 -15.00
C TYR A 384 26.34 28.44 -13.60
N LYS A 385 25.43 29.40 -13.45
CA LYS A 385 24.96 29.93 -12.15
C LYS A 385 23.61 29.36 -11.77
N GLY A 386 22.79 28.95 -12.74
CA GLY A 386 21.48 28.34 -12.49
C GLY A 386 21.58 26.91 -11.97
N TRP A 387 20.43 26.31 -11.66
CA TRP A 387 20.32 25.00 -11.02
C TRP A 387 20.94 23.85 -11.84
N ILE A 388 20.99 23.99 -13.17
CA ILE A 388 21.64 23.00 -14.06
C ILE A 388 23.14 22.80 -13.75
N ARG A 389 23.76 23.74 -13.02
CA ARG A 389 25.17 23.65 -12.59
C ARG A 389 25.51 22.37 -11.85
N ARG A 390 24.50 21.71 -11.26
CA ARG A 390 24.64 20.44 -10.55
C ARG A 390 25.06 19.28 -11.46
N ILE A 391 24.59 19.28 -12.71
CA ILE A 391 24.79 18.22 -13.70
C ILE A 391 25.70 18.65 -14.86
N ILE A 392 25.77 19.95 -15.16
CA ILE A 392 26.63 20.51 -16.21
C ILE A 392 27.38 21.71 -15.62
N THR A 393 28.71 21.68 -15.57
CA THR A 393 29.48 22.74 -14.92
C THR A 393 29.54 24.04 -15.72
N ASP A 394 29.55 23.93 -17.05
CA ASP A 394 29.73 25.07 -17.96
C ASP A 394 29.21 24.75 -19.37
N THR A 395 29.05 25.79 -20.18
CA THR A 395 28.44 25.71 -21.51
C THR A 395 29.28 24.98 -22.56
N GLY A 396 30.55 24.68 -22.29
CA GLY A 396 31.40 23.90 -23.20
C GLY A 396 31.31 22.40 -22.96
N ARG A 397 30.27 21.95 -22.25
CA ARG A 397 30.01 20.55 -21.90
C ARG A 397 28.52 20.25 -22.04
N CYS A 398 28.19 18.98 -22.19
CA CYS A 398 26.82 18.48 -22.15
C CYS A 398 26.68 17.31 -21.18
N TRP A 399 25.43 16.87 -20.95
CA TRP A 399 25.11 15.78 -20.02
C TRP A 399 24.35 14.66 -20.72
N GLN A 400 24.74 13.43 -20.41
CA GLN A 400 24.06 12.22 -20.81
C GLN A 400 23.28 11.70 -19.60
N ASN A 401 21.96 11.91 -19.63
CA ASN A 401 21.09 11.44 -18.55
C ASN A 401 20.88 9.93 -18.66
N ILE A 402 21.61 9.17 -17.85
CA ILE A 402 21.49 7.71 -17.74
C ILE A 402 20.50 7.25 -16.66
N TRP A 403 19.81 8.18 -16.02
CA TRP A 403 18.79 7.91 -15.01
C TRP A 403 17.39 8.22 -15.58
N VAL A 404 16.37 8.35 -14.74
CA VAL A 404 15.00 8.72 -15.17
C VAL A 404 14.32 9.58 -14.12
N HIS A 405 13.27 10.28 -14.54
CA HIS A 405 12.40 11.07 -13.66
C HIS A 405 11.87 10.21 -12.50
N CYS A 406 12.32 10.49 -11.28
CA CYS A 406 11.85 9.84 -10.05
C CYS A 406 11.92 10.81 -8.87
N TRP A 407 11.47 10.38 -7.68
CA TRP A 407 11.33 11.24 -6.50
C TRP A 407 12.61 11.95 -6.03
N ASP A 408 13.80 11.40 -6.31
CA ASP A 408 15.11 11.99 -5.95
C ASP A 408 15.82 12.67 -7.12
N THR A 409 15.29 12.49 -8.34
CA THR A 409 15.94 12.97 -9.56
C THR A 409 14.90 13.30 -10.63
N VAL A 410 14.37 14.52 -10.60
CA VAL A 410 13.27 14.95 -11.48
C VAL A 410 13.72 15.48 -12.84
N TRP A 411 15.03 15.46 -13.14
CA TRP A 411 15.62 16.00 -14.39
C TRP A 411 14.95 15.52 -15.68
N GLY A 412 14.48 14.28 -15.76
CA GLY A 412 13.77 13.78 -16.95
C GLY A 412 12.54 14.63 -17.30
N GLY A 413 11.72 14.96 -16.29
CA GLY A 413 10.59 15.87 -16.41
C GLY A 413 11.02 17.30 -16.69
N VAL A 414 12.07 17.79 -16.00
CA VAL A 414 12.63 19.13 -16.24
C VAL A 414 12.95 19.32 -17.72
N PHE A 415 13.70 18.40 -18.34
CA PHE A 415 14.06 18.52 -19.75
C PHE A 415 12.88 18.27 -20.70
N ALA A 416 11.90 17.45 -20.30
CA ALA A 416 10.68 17.28 -21.07
C ALA A 416 9.89 18.60 -21.24
N LYS A 417 9.92 19.47 -20.23
CA LYS A 417 9.28 20.80 -20.28
C LYS A 417 10.22 21.93 -20.70
N LEU A 418 11.52 21.82 -20.43
CA LEU A 418 12.52 22.83 -20.75
C LEU A 418 12.88 22.84 -22.24
N ALA A 419 13.03 21.66 -22.87
CA ALA A 419 13.37 21.58 -24.29
C ALA A 419 12.38 22.30 -25.22
N PRO A 420 11.05 22.11 -25.10
CA PRO A 420 10.09 22.88 -25.89
C PRO A 420 10.04 24.37 -25.51
N ALA A 421 10.34 24.73 -24.26
CA ALA A 421 10.39 26.13 -23.82
C ALA A 421 11.58 26.90 -24.43
N THR A 422 12.76 26.28 -24.50
CA THR A 422 13.99 26.95 -24.97
C THR A 422 14.28 26.74 -26.45
N ASN A 423 13.85 25.61 -27.03
CA ASN A 423 14.19 25.17 -28.40
C ASN A 423 15.70 25.26 -28.72
N THR A 424 16.52 24.75 -27.80
CA THR A 424 17.97 24.64 -27.99
C THR A 424 18.41 23.20 -28.25
N ALA A 425 19.51 23.03 -29.00
CA ALA A 425 20.07 21.73 -29.31
C ALA A 425 20.46 20.94 -28.05
N ARG A 426 20.98 21.63 -27.02
CA ARG A 426 21.35 21.02 -25.73
C ARG A 426 20.14 20.40 -25.05
N ASP A 427 19.03 21.13 -24.92
CA ASP A 427 17.88 20.66 -24.15
C ASP A 427 17.16 19.52 -24.87
N TRP A 428 17.02 19.61 -26.19
CA TRP A 428 16.52 18.50 -27.01
C TRP A 428 17.45 17.29 -27.01
N TYR A 429 18.78 17.49 -26.99
CA TYR A 429 19.75 16.42 -26.82
C TYR A 429 19.52 15.69 -25.51
N ILE A 430 19.51 16.40 -24.38
CA ILE A 430 19.38 15.77 -23.07
C ILE A 430 18.06 15.02 -22.95
N PHE A 431 16.96 15.60 -23.43
CA PHE A 431 15.65 14.96 -23.36
C PHE A 431 15.57 13.71 -24.26
N ARG A 432 15.85 13.85 -25.56
CA ARG A 432 15.72 12.73 -26.51
C ARG A 432 16.76 11.65 -26.26
N TRP A 433 18.00 12.03 -25.94
CA TRP A 433 19.07 11.06 -25.68
C TRP A 433 18.72 10.15 -24.50
N ASN A 434 18.07 10.67 -23.45
CA ASN A 434 17.58 9.85 -22.35
C ASN A 434 16.58 8.78 -22.83
N LEU A 435 15.62 9.15 -23.67
CA LEU A 435 14.67 8.20 -24.24
C LEU A 435 15.35 7.16 -25.14
N GLU A 436 16.35 7.57 -25.93
CA GLU A 436 17.16 6.65 -26.73
C GLU A 436 17.96 5.69 -25.84
N PHE A 437 18.57 6.18 -24.75
CA PHE A 437 19.28 5.36 -23.76
C PHE A 437 18.36 4.28 -23.17
N TRP A 438 17.15 4.67 -22.77
CA TRP A 438 16.16 3.77 -22.18
C TRP A 438 15.60 2.76 -23.17
N SER A 439 15.24 3.20 -24.37
CA SER A 439 14.49 2.39 -25.34
C SER A 439 15.36 1.65 -26.36
N GLY A 440 16.63 2.01 -26.46
CA GLY A 440 17.55 1.44 -27.44
C GLY A 440 18.24 0.16 -27.00
N MET A 441 18.86 -0.51 -27.98
CA MET A 441 19.79 -1.63 -27.78
C MET A 441 20.85 -1.61 -28.89
N ASN A 442 22.06 -2.10 -28.62
CA ASN A 442 23.01 -2.29 -29.71
C ASN A 442 22.58 -3.45 -30.64
N GLU A 443 23.05 -3.45 -31.89
CA GLU A 443 22.64 -4.46 -32.89
C GLU A 443 22.86 -5.91 -32.42
N SER A 444 23.90 -6.15 -31.61
CA SER A 444 24.24 -7.48 -31.13
C SER A 444 23.29 -7.97 -30.02
N GLU A 445 22.84 -7.07 -29.15
CA GLU A 445 21.80 -7.31 -28.14
C GLU A 445 20.44 -7.47 -28.78
N TYR A 446 20.10 -6.57 -29.72
CA TYR A 446 18.85 -6.67 -30.48
C TYR A 446 18.73 -8.04 -31.17
N ALA A 447 19.80 -8.52 -31.81
CA ALA A 447 19.80 -9.83 -32.46
C ALA A 447 19.55 -10.99 -31.47
N LYS A 448 20.03 -10.89 -30.23
CA LYS A 448 19.80 -11.92 -29.18
C LYS A 448 18.37 -11.85 -28.66
N ASN A 449 17.92 -10.65 -28.30
CA ASN A 449 16.57 -10.39 -27.78
C ASN A 449 15.48 -10.79 -28.79
N LYS A 450 15.70 -10.48 -30.08
CA LYS A 450 14.81 -10.92 -31.15
C LYS A 450 14.75 -12.45 -31.29
N ALA A 451 15.88 -13.14 -31.08
CA ALA A 451 15.93 -14.60 -31.16
C ALA A 451 15.22 -15.28 -29.98
N SER A 452 15.10 -14.62 -28.83
CA SER A 452 14.30 -15.07 -27.68
C SER A 452 12.83 -14.62 -27.73
N GLY A 453 12.44 -13.82 -28.74
CA GLY A 453 11.07 -13.29 -28.85
C GLY A 453 10.79 -12.13 -27.88
N GLY A 454 11.82 -11.47 -27.36
CA GLY A 454 11.68 -10.33 -26.45
C GLY A 454 11.32 -9.01 -27.15
N ILE A 455 11.17 -7.95 -26.35
CA ILE A 455 10.63 -6.63 -26.76
C ILE A 455 11.58 -5.93 -27.75
N GLU A 456 11.09 -5.51 -28.92
CA GLU A 456 11.95 -4.80 -29.87
C GLU A 456 12.36 -3.40 -29.34
N PRO A 457 13.64 -2.99 -29.48
CA PRO A 457 14.08 -1.66 -29.09
C PRO A 457 13.52 -0.60 -30.05
N ALA A 458 13.32 0.62 -29.56
CA ALA A 458 12.89 1.73 -30.40
C ALA A 458 13.97 2.16 -31.41
N VAL A 459 15.23 2.12 -30.99
CA VAL A 459 16.38 2.57 -31.77
C VAL A 459 17.59 1.66 -31.60
N THR A 460 18.47 1.62 -32.60
CA THR A 460 19.79 0.96 -32.51
C THR A 460 20.96 1.95 -32.58
N SER A 461 20.67 3.24 -32.71
CA SER A 461 21.65 4.34 -32.82
C SER A 461 21.05 5.63 -32.26
N HIS A 462 21.90 6.51 -31.74
CA HIS A 462 21.49 7.84 -31.28
C HIS A 462 21.28 8.83 -32.43
N LYS A 463 20.57 9.91 -32.18
CA LYS A 463 20.55 11.10 -33.04
C LYS A 463 21.80 11.97 -32.84
N TYR A 464 22.13 12.80 -33.84
CA TYR A 464 23.25 13.74 -33.77
C TYR A 464 22.79 15.17 -33.54
N PHE A 465 23.29 15.79 -32.46
CA PHE A 465 22.92 17.16 -32.09
C PHE A 465 24.04 18.18 -32.37
N GLY A 466 25.27 17.69 -32.56
CA GLY A 466 26.49 18.50 -32.66
C GLY A 466 27.57 17.93 -31.74
N MET A 467 28.73 18.59 -31.72
CA MET A 467 29.73 18.32 -30.67
C MET A 467 29.26 18.93 -29.36
N ASP A 468 29.46 18.23 -28.23
CA ASP A 468 28.96 18.63 -26.91
C ASP A 468 29.33 20.08 -26.52
N ASP A 469 30.52 20.53 -26.91
CA ASP A 469 31.05 21.88 -26.66
C ASP A 469 30.44 22.97 -27.55
N GLU A 470 29.63 22.60 -28.54
CA GLU A 470 28.96 23.50 -29.49
C GLU A 470 27.42 23.52 -29.34
N LEU A 471 26.85 22.75 -28.40
CA LEU A 471 25.39 22.65 -28.23
C LEU A 471 24.75 23.88 -27.57
N TRP A 472 25.53 24.61 -26.77
CA TRP A 472 25.05 25.77 -26.01
C TRP A 472 24.39 26.82 -26.90
N ASN A 473 23.16 27.23 -26.54
CA ASN A 473 22.36 28.25 -27.23
C ASN A 473 22.20 28.07 -28.74
N LYS A 474 22.55 26.89 -29.27
CA LYS A 474 22.35 26.56 -30.67
C LYS A 474 20.85 26.33 -30.89
N PRO A 475 20.17 27.17 -31.69
CA PRO A 475 18.76 26.95 -31.95
C PRO A 475 18.55 25.60 -32.62
N CYS A 476 17.62 24.81 -32.11
CA CYS A 476 17.24 23.53 -32.68
C CYS A 476 15.79 23.25 -32.31
N THR A 477 14.96 23.00 -33.31
CA THR A 477 13.65 22.38 -33.11
C THR A 477 13.74 20.88 -33.33
N TYR A 478 12.79 20.11 -32.82
CA TYR A 478 12.83 18.65 -32.86
C TYR A 478 12.91 18.07 -34.29
N ASP A 479 12.34 18.76 -35.28
CA ASP A 479 12.33 18.35 -36.70
C ASP A 479 13.67 18.59 -37.41
N GLN A 480 14.61 19.27 -36.75
CA GLN A 480 15.93 19.60 -37.28
C GLN A 480 17.03 18.62 -36.85
N ILE A 481 16.69 17.57 -36.09
CA ILE A 481 17.65 16.63 -35.49
C ILE A 481 18.07 15.55 -36.52
N PRO A 482 19.32 15.54 -37.02
CA PRO A 482 19.80 14.51 -37.96
C PRO A 482 20.18 13.19 -37.28
N ASP A 483 20.31 12.13 -38.07
CA ASP A 483 20.88 10.84 -37.62
C ASP A 483 22.39 10.96 -37.34
N LEU A 484 22.89 10.17 -36.37
CA LEU A 484 24.32 10.04 -36.10
C LEU A 484 24.99 9.12 -37.12
N GLU A 485 26.10 9.59 -37.70
CA GLU A 485 26.81 8.85 -38.77
C GLU A 485 27.46 7.54 -38.29
N ASP A 486 27.84 7.43 -37.01
CA ASP A 486 28.52 6.27 -36.41
C ASP A 486 27.59 5.50 -35.44
N ALA A 487 27.38 4.21 -35.70
CA ALA A 487 26.37 3.34 -35.09
C ALA A 487 26.74 2.75 -33.70
N GLN A 488 27.37 3.50 -32.82
CA GLN A 488 27.68 3.04 -31.46
C GLN A 488 26.86 3.82 -30.44
N GLY A 489 25.88 3.14 -29.83
CA GLY A 489 25.08 3.70 -28.74
C GLY A 489 25.43 3.06 -27.39
N ALA A 490 25.44 3.88 -26.34
CA ALA A 490 25.43 3.43 -24.97
C ALA A 490 23.96 3.39 -24.54
N PHE A 491 23.42 2.19 -24.32
CA PHE A 491 22.02 1.97 -23.98
C PHE A 491 21.90 1.29 -22.61
N LEU A 492 20.75 1.47 -21.96
CA LEU A 492 20.41 0.74 -20.74
C LEU A 492 20.37 -0.76 -21.03
N MET A 493 20.98 -1.56 -20.15
CA MET A 493 20.90 -3.02 -20.25
C MET A 493 19.46 -3.49 -20.11
N LYS A 494 19.08 -4.50 -20.89
CA LYS A 494 17.73 -5.06 -20.91
C LYS A 494 17.75 -6.46 -20.30
N THR A 495 16.64 -6.86 -19.70
CA THR A 495 16.44 -8.26 -19.28
C THR A 495 16.42 -9.19 -20.51
N PRO A 496 16.53 -10.52 -20.34
CA PRO A 496 16.42 -11.47 -21.45
C PRO A 496 15.18 -11.34 -22.34
N ALA A 497 14.04 -10.91 -21.77
CA ALA A 497 12.81 -10.62 -22.52
C ALA A 497 12.70 -9.18 -23.04
N GLY A 498 13.71 -8.33 -22.81
CA GLY A 498 13.79 -6.98 -23.36
C GLY A 498 13.19 -5.89 -22.47
N PHE A 499 12.88 -6.18 -21.20
CA PHE A 499 12.40 -5.19 -20.24
C PHE A 499 13.50 -4.20 -19.85
N ALA A 500 13.18 -2.91 -19.75
CA ALA A 500 14.13 -1.85 -19.44
C ALA A 500 14.32 -1.71 -17.92
N MET A 501 15.32 -2.40 -17.38
CA MET A 501 15.54 -2.49 -15.94
C MET A 501 16.76 -1.68 -15.49
N LEU A 502 16.51 -0.56 -14.80
CA LEU A 502 17.56 0.29 -14.23
C LEU A 502 18.07 -0.22 -12.88
N ASN A 503 17.15 -0.68 -12.04
CA ASN A 503 17.39 -1.16 -10.68
C ASN A 503 16.37 -2.28 -10.40
N GLU A 504 16.74 -3.25 -9.57
CA GLU A 504 15.84 -4.33 -9.14
C GLU A 504 14.76 -3.79 -8.18
N TYR A 505 15.11 -2.82 -7.32
CA TYR A 505 14.14 -2.19 -6.43
C TYR A 505 13.31 -1.16 -7.20
N GLY A 506 12.02 -1.44 -7.38
CA GLY A 506 11.10 -0.58 -8.13
C GLY A 506 11.44 -0.46 -9.61
N SER A 507 11.82 -1.58 -10.25
CA SER A 507 12.10 -1.66 -11.68
C SER A 507 10.97 -1.12 -12.56
N ALA A 508 9.71 -1.50 -12.26
CA ALA A 508 8.53 -1.08 -13.01
C ALA A 508 8.23 0.42 -12.85
N ARG A 509 8.51 0.98 -11.67
CA ARG A 509 8.40 2.43 -11.41
C ARG A 509 9.32 3.24 -12.33
N TYR A 510 10.57 2.80 -12.49
CA TYR A 510 11.51 3.53 -13.34
C TYR A 510 11.17 3.40 -14.83
N ASP A 511 10.78 2.20 -15.28
CA ASP A 511 10.34 1.98 -16.65
C ASP A 511 9.12 2.86 -17.00
N THR A 512 8.07 2.82 -16.19
CA THR A 512 6.84 3.60 -16.42
C THR A 512 7.07 5.12 -16.41
N ALA A 513 8.02 5.62 -15.61
CA ALA A 513 8.45 7.02 -15.68
C ALA A 513 9.13 7.36 -17.02
N ALA A 514 9.95 6.46 -17.58
CA ALA A 514 10.50 6.63 -18.93
C ALA A 514 9.40 6.58 -20.00
N LEU A 515 8.37 5.73 -19.81
CA LEU A 515 7.21 5.67 -20.70
C LEU A 515 6.42 6.98 -20.70
N LEU A 516 6.20 7.61 -19.55
CA LEU A 516 5.58 8.93 -19.47
C LEU A 516 6.38 9.97 -20.26
N CYS A 517 7.69 10.05 -20.02
CA CYS A 517 8.58 10.95 -20.77
C CYS A 517 8.50 10.71 -22.29
N ALA A 518 8.43 9.45 -22.72
CA ALA A 518 8.27 9.08 -24.13
C ALA A 518 6.91 9.53 -24.72
N MET A 519 5.81 9.39 -23.97
CA MET A 519 4.48 9.85 -24.40
C MET A 519 4.43 11.38 -24.51
N VAL A 520 5.12 12.10 -23.61
CA VAL A 520 5.23 13.55 -23.68
C VAL A 520 6.09 13.96 -24.88
N TYR A 521 7.20 13.27 -25.14
CA TYR A 521 7.99 13.49 -26.36
C TYR A 521 7.15 13.33 -27.62
N GLN A 522 6.36 12.25 -27.70
CA GLN A 522 5.42 12.03 -28.81
C GLN A 522 4.40 13.16 -28.92
N LYS A 523 3.87 13.67 -27.80
CA LYS A 523 2.92 14.80 -27.81
C LYS A 523 3.55 16.08 -28.34
N GLU A 524 4.75 16.42 -27.87
CA GLU A 524 5.42 17.67 -28.19
C GLU A 524 5.99 17.69 -29.62
N THR A 525 6.37 16.53 -30.16
CA THR A 525 7.09 16.43 -31.44
C THR A 525 6.31 15.74 -32.56
N GLY A 526 5.34 14.89 -32.23
CA GLY A 526 4.69 13.98 -33.17
C GLY A 526 5.58 12.84 -33.66
N ASP A 527 6.77 12.65 -33.09
CA ASP A 527 7.69 11.55 -33.40
C ASP A 527 7.34 10.28 -32.62
N ASP A 528 6.77 9.31 -33.32
CA ASP A 528 6.26 8.05 -32.76
C ASP A 528 7.35 6.99 -32.53
N THR A 529 8.64 7.34 -32.70
CA THR A 529 9.79 6.43 -32.54
C THR A 529 9.69 5.55 -31.29
N PHE A 530 9.31 6.13 -30.15
CA PHE A 530 9.27 5.44 -28.86
C PHE A 530 7.93 4.76 -28.56
N LEU A 531 6.87 5.04 -29.34
CA LEU A 531 5.50 4.65 -29.01
C LEU A 531 5.32 3.13 -28.95
N ARG A 532 5.86 2.41 -29.94
CA ARG A 532 5.75 0.94 -29.98
C ARG A 532 6.50 0.29 -28.81
N TRP A 533 7.73 0.75 -28.55
CA TRP A 533 8.52 0.27 -27.42
C TRP A 533 7.78 0.49 -26.10
N SER A 534 7.20 1.67 -25.89
CA SER A 534 6.43 1.96 -24.68
C SER A 534 5.21 1.06 -24.52
N ALA A 535 4.50 0.76 -25.61
CA ALA A 535 3.38 -0.16 -25.58
C ALA A 535 3.82 -1.60 -25.24
N ASP A 536 4.96 -2.05 -25.76
CA ASP A 536 5.51 -3.38 -25.48
C ASP A 536 6.02 -3.48 -24.02
N GLN A 537 6.66 -2.44 -23.46
CA GLN A 537 7.03 -2.41 -22.02
C GLN A 537 5.80 -2.40 -21.11
N MET A 538 4.78 -1.60 -21.42
CA MET A 538 3.54 -1.59 -20.63
C MET A 538 2.79 -2.92 -20.74
N SER A 539 2.76 -3.54 -21.93
CA SER A 539 2.22 -4.88 -22.13
C SER A 539 2.96 -5.92 -21.29
N TYR A 540 4.29 -5.81 -21.17
CA TYR A 540 5.09 -6.63 -20.27
C TYR A 540 4.64 -6.46 -18.82
N ILE A 541 4.42 -5.23 -18.36
CA ILE A 541 3.92 -4.93 -17.01
C ILE A 541 2.50 -5.52 -16.78
N MET A 542 1.64 -5.50 -17.80
CA MET A 542 0.29 -6.08 -17.76
C MET A 542 0.26 -7.62 -17.76
N GLY A 543 1.41 -8.28 -17.97
CA GLY A 543 1.54 -9.73 -17.89
C GLY A 543 2.13 -10.39 -19.12
N ASN A 544 2.42 -9.65 -20.20
CA ASN A 544 3.05 -10.21 -21.41
C ASN A 544 4.57 -10.33 -21.20
N ASN A 545 4.91 -11.13 -20.19
CA ASN A 545 6.25 -11.35 -19.72
C ASN A 545 6.49 -12.86 -19.49
N PRO A 546 7.74 -13.28 -19.29
CA PRO A 546 8.05 -14.70 -19.10
C PRO A 546 7.38 -15.36 -17.89
N MET A 547 6.84 -14.59 -16.95
CA MET A 547 6.07 -15.10 -15.82
C MET A 547 4.56 -15.21 -16.08
N GLY A 548 4.04 -14.60 -17.15
CA GLY A 548 2.61 -14.44 -17.37
C GLY A 548 1.90 -13.67 -16.26
N ARG A 549 2.63 -12.80 -15.54
CA ARG A 549 2.16 -12.15 -14.32
C ARG A 549 2.01 -10.66 -14.52
N SER A 550 0.80 -10.14 -14.36
CA SER A 550 0.62 -8.69 -14.23
C SER A 550 1.34 -8.18 -12.98
N TYR A 551 2.14 -7.12 -13.11
CA TYR A 551 2.71 -6.37 -11.98
C TYR A 551 1.81 -5.23 -11.51
N ILE A 552 0.60 -5.12 -12.07
CA ILE A 552 -0.47 -4.24 -11.61
C ILE A 552 -1.43 -5.10 -10.80
N VAL A 553 -1.54 -4.84 -9.50
CA VAL A 553 -2.41 -5.59 -8.59
C VAL A 553 -3.88 -5.42 -9.02
N GLY A 554 -4.62 -6.53 -9.08
CA GLY A 554 -6.03 -6.56 -9.50
C GLY A 554 -6.27 -6.49 -11.01
N TYR A 555 -5.25 -6.26 -11.85
CA TYR A 555 -5.42 -6.21 -13.31
C TYR A 555 -5.81 -7.58 -13.90
N ASP A 556 -5.12 -8.62 -13.44
CA ASP A 556 -5.47 -10.04 -13.61
C ASP A 556 -5.56 -10.67 -12.22
N LEU A 557 -6.78 -10.96 -11.76
CA LEU A 557 -7.03 -11.57 -10.44
C LEU A 557 -6.51 -13.00 -10.30
N LYS A 558 -6.22 -13.68 -11.42
CA LYS A 558 -5.80 -15.08 -11.43
C LYS A 558 -4.28 -15.22 -11.43
N ASN A 559 -3.58 -14.46 -12.28
CA ASN A 559 -2.13 -14.60 -12.47
C ASN A 559 -1.33 -13.35 -12.09
N GLY A 560 -1.97 -12.23 -11.75
CA GLY A 560 -1.31 -10.99 -11.34
C GLY A 560 -0.62 -11.09 -9.97
N ALA A 561 0.23 -10.11 -9.66
CA ALA A 561 0.74 -9.91 -8.32
C ALA A 561 -0.43 -9.71 -7.35
N SER A 562 -0.42 -10.46 -6.25
CA SER A 562 -1.52 -10.47 -5.27
C SER A 562 -1.05 -10.35 -3.83
N HIS A 563 0.26 -10.19 -3.58
CA HIS A 563 0.85 -10.04 -2.25
C HIS A 563 1.70 -8.76 -2.14
N PRO A 564 1.14 -7.56 -2.42
CA PRO A 564 1.83 -6.31 -2.15
C PRO A 564 2.28 -6.22 -0.69
N HIS A 565 3.44 -5.62 -0.46
CA HIS A 565 3.94 -5.26 0.86
C HIS A 565 3.14 -4.06 1.36
N HIS A 566 1.91 -4.28 1.82
CA HIS A 566 1.01 -3.18 2.19
C HIS A 566 0.10 -3.54 3.37
N ARG A 567 0.18 -2.76 4.46
CA ARG A 567 -0.47 -3.05 5.75
C ARG A 567 -1.99 -3.07 5.66
N ALA A 568 -2.58 -2.07 4.99
CA ALA A 568 -4.03 -1.92 4.97
C ALA A 568 -4.70 -3.04 4.17
N SER A 569 -4.14 -3.41 3.01
CA SER A 569 -4.68 -4.51 2.20
C SER A 569 -4.39 -5.88 2.81
N HIS A 570 -3.31 -6.01 3.59
CA HIS A 570 -2.99 -7.27 4.25
C HIS A 570 -3.99 -7.59 5.36
N GLY A 571 -4.39 -6.58 6.14
CA GLY A 571 -5.47 -6.72 7.12
C GLY A 571 -5.14 -7.58 8.34
N SER A 572 -3.85 -7.76 8.66
CA SER A 572 -3.38 -8.58 9.79
C SER A 572 -4.06 -8.23 11.12
N THR A 573 -4.51 -9.27 11.82
CA THR A 573 -5.00 -9.20 13.22
C THR A 573 -3.96 -9.58 14.26
N THR A 574 -2.76 -9.99 13.83
CA THR A 574 -1.73 -10.55 14.71
C THR A 574 -0.42 -9.77 14.68
N TYR A 575 -0.42 -8.60 14.02
CA TYR A 575 0.75 -7.76 13.81
C TYR A 575 1.87 -8.46 13.02
N SER A 576 1.53 -9.43 12.18
CA SER A 576 2.48 -10.25 11.44
C SER A 576 2.20 -10.22 9.94
N MET A 577 3.25 -10.10 9.13
CA MET A 577 3.16 -10.23 7.67
C MET A 577 2.82 -11.66 7.21
N ASP A 578 3.01 -12.66 8.08
CA ASP A 578 2.74 -14.06 7.76
C ASP A 578 1.27 -14.46 7.99
N ASP A 579 0.48 -13.61 8.65
CA ASP A 579 -0.90 -13.91 9.03
C ASP A 579 -1.84 -12.70 8.85
N PRO A 580 -2.78 -12.74 7.89
CA PRO A 580 -3.10 -13.89 7.04
C PRO A 580 -2.04 -14.19 5.97
N ALA A 581 -2.02 -15.43 5.48
CA ALA A 581 -1.07 -15.85 4.44
C ALA A 581 -1.29 -15.14 3.09
N THR A 582 -2.50 -14.67 2.83
CA THR A 582 -2.90 -13.94 1.63
C THR A 582 -3.50 -12.59 2.03
N GLN A 583 -3.43 -11.62 1.13
CA GLN A 583 -4.03 -10.31 1.38
C GLN A 583 -5.53 -10.42 1.69
N THR A 584 -5.98 -9.58 2.62
CA THR A 584 -7.38 -9.48 3.00
C THR A 584 -8.15 -8.64 1.98
N HIS A 585 -7.52 -7.66 1.33
CA HIS A 585 -8.17 -6.82 0.31
C HIS A 585 -7.34 -6.83 -0.98
N VAL A 586 -8.00 -6.56 -2.10
CA VAL A 586 -7.30 -6.27 -3.36
C VAL A 586 -6.89 -4.80 -3.35
N LEU A 587 -5.60 -4.53 -3.49
CA LEU A 587 -5.05 -3.17 -3.58
C LEU A 587 -5.07 -2.70 -5.04
N TRP A 588 -6.21 -2.20 -5.50
CA TRP A 588 -6.50 -2.02 -6.92
C TRP A 588 -5.52 -1.07 -7.60
N GLY A 589 -4.86 -1.57 -8.63
CA GLY A 589 -3.99 -0.77 -9.50
C GLY A 589 -2.63 -0.41 -8.92
N ALA A 590 -2.27 -0.93 -7.75
CA ALA A 590 -0.94 -0.77 -7.21
C ALA A 590 0.09 -1.40 -8.15
N LEU A 591 1.10 -0.63 -8.56
CA LEU A 591 2.24 -1.13 -9.33
C LEU A 591 3.27 -1.68 -8.36
N VAL A 592 3.49 -3.00 -8.36
CA VAL A 592 4.56 -3.61 -7.55
C VAL A 592 5.94 -3.32 -8.16
N GLY A 593 7.01 -3.60 -7.40
CA GLY A 593 8.39 -3.34 -7.82
C GLY A 593 8.79 -3.89 -9.19
N GLY A 594 8.17 -4.98 -9.67
CA GLY A 594 8.45 -5.56 -10.99
C GLY A 594 9.57 -6.60 -10.98
N PRO A 595 10.02 -7.09 -12.15
CA PRO A 595 10.95 -8.21 -12.22
C PRO A 595 12.38 -7.82 -11.85
N ASP A 596 13.21 -8.83 -11.58
CA ASP A 596 14.66 -8.69 -11.54
C ASP A 596 15.31 -8.78 -12.93
N ALA A 597 16.66 -8.76 -12.94
CA ALA A 597 17.47 -8.80 -14.16
C ALA A 597 17.27 -10.06 -15.03
N THR A 598 16.59 -11.08 -14.50
CA THR A 598 16.33 -12.38 -15.14
C THR A 598 14.87 -12.58 -15.54
N ASP A 599 14.07 -11.51 -15.54
CA ASP A 599 12.61 -11.53 -15.79
C ASP A 599 11.81 -12.26 -14.70
N TRP A 600 12.38 -12.43 -13.51
CA TRP A 600 11.77 -13.19 -12.42
C TRP A 600 11.26 -12.29 -11.29
N HIS A 601 10.19 -12.69 -10.63
CA HIS A 601 9.50 -11.97 -9.56
C HIS A 601 8.98 -12.95 -8.51
N ARG A 602 9.12 -12.60 -7.22
CA ARG A 602 8.58 -13.39 -6.10
C ARG A 602 7.40 -12.65 -5.49
N ASP A 603 6.20 -13.20 -5.59
CA ASP A 603 4.96 -12.59 -5.08
C ASP A 603 4.67 -13.03 -3.63
N ILE A 604 5.29 -12.37 -2.66
CA ILE A 604 5.13 -12.64 -1.21
C ILE A 604 5.18 -11.31 -0.45
N THR A 605 4.22 -11.09 0.45
CA THR A 605 4.05 -9.84 1.23
C THR A 605 5.33 -9.34 1.89
N LYS A 606 6.14 -10.22 2.49
CA LYS A 606 7.37 -9.82 3.20
C LYS A 606 8.51 -9.39 2.28
N ASP A 607 8.45 -9.72 0.99
CA ASP A 607 9.50 -9.38 0.04
C ASP A 607 9.24 -8.02 -0.59
N TYR A 608 9.64 -6.98 0.14
CA TYR A 608 9.46 -5.59 -0.25
C TYR A 608 10.25 -5.23 -1.53
N ILE A 609 11.30 -5.95 -1.92
CA ILE A 609 12.04 -5.60 -3.16
C ILE A 609 11.13 -5.77 -4.39
N TYR A 610 10.43 -6.89 -4.45
CA TYR A 610 9.54 -7.23 -5.57
C TYR A 610 8.10 -6.70 -5.38
N ASN A 611 7.65 -6.52 -4.13
CA ASN A 611 6.25 -6.26 -3.80
C ASN A 611 5.99 -4.94 -3.07
N GLU A 612 6.99 -4.09 -2.84
CA GLU A 612 6.70 -2.71 -2.42
C GLU A 612 5.80 -2.03 -3.45
N VAL A 613 4.90 -1.21 -2.92
CA VAL A 613 3.98 -0.35 -3.67
C VAL A 613 4.06 1.02 -3.04
N ALA A 614 4.08 2.08 -3.84
CA ALA A 614 4.24 3.44 -3.33
C ALA A 614 3.59 4.49 -4.23
N VAL A 615 3.25 5.66 -3.66
CA VAL A 615 2.68 6.78 -4.41
C VAL A 615 3.56 7.21 -5.59
N ASP A 616 4.89 7.09 -5.46
CA ASP A 616 5.84 7.38 -6.54
C ASP A 616 5.89 6.28 -7.61
N TYR A 617 5.59 5.02 -7.25
CA TYR A 617 5.57 3.90 -8.22
C TYR A 617 4.46 4.08 -9.25
N ASN A 618 3.30 4.53 -8.79
CA ASN A 618 2.15 4.77 -9.66
C ASN A 618 2.25 6.09 -10.44
N ALA A 619 3.13 7.03 -10.04
CA ALA A 619 3.11 8.40 -10.54
C ALA A 619 3.38 8.50 -12.06
N GLY A 620 4.50 7.94 -12.52
CA GLY A 620 4.81 7.85 -13.95
C GLY A 620 3.84 6.93 -14.70
N PHE A 621 3.42 5.85 -14.06
CA PHE A 621 2.51 4.83 -14.59
C PHE A 621 1.14 5.38 -15.01
N VAL A 622 0.53 6.23 -14.18
CA VAL A 622 -0.77 6.88 -14.48
C VAL A 622 -0.69 7.68 -15.78
N GLY A 623 0.32 8.56 -15.90
CA GLY A 623 0.50 9.39 -17.08
C GLY A 623 0.89 8.57 -18.34
N ALA A 624 1.69 7.52 -18.17
CA ALA A 624 2.04 6.60 -19.24
C ALA A 624 0.80 5.86 -19.78
N CYS A 625 -0.09 5.38 -18.90
CA CYS A 625 -1.36 4.76 -19.30
C CYS A 625 -2.24 5.73 -20.10
N ALA A 626 -2.37 6.98 -19.64
CA ALA A 626 -3.16 7.99 -20.34
C ALA A 626 -2.58 8.31 -21.74
N GLY A 627 -1.26 8.45 -21.85
CA GLY A 627 -0.59 8.65 -23.15
C GLY A 627 -0.76 7.45 -24.10
N LEU A 628 -0.56 6.23 -23.62
CA LEU A 628 -0.74 5.02 -24.42
C LEU A 628 -2.21 4.80 -24.84
N TYR A 629 -3.16 5.10 -23.95
CA TYR A 629 -4.58 5.09 -24.30
C TYR A 629 -4.88 6.12 -25.40
N LYS A 630 -4.37 7.35 -25.26
CA LYS A 630 -4.55 8.41 -26.27
C LYS A 630 -4.06 7.99 -27.66
N TYR A 631 -2.88 7.37 -27.74
CA TYR A 631 -2.23 7.08 -29.03
C TYR A 631 -2.55 5.71 -29.61
N LEU A 632 -2.92 4.73 -28.78
CA LEU A 632 -3.13 3.33 -29.20
C LEU A 632 -4.46 2.78 -28.69
N GLY A 633 -4.70 2.86 -27.38
CA GLY A 633 -5.81 2.16 -26.73
C GLY A 633 -7.20 2.60 -27.22
N LYS A 634 -7.41 3.90 -27.40
CA LYS A 634 -8.69 4.44 -27.88
C LYS A 634 -9.10 3.85 -29.23
N ASP A 635 -8.17 3.78 -30.18
CA ASP A 635 -8.41 3.22 -31.50
C ASP A 635 -8.49 1.68 -31.48
N ALA A 636 -7.85 1.04 -30.51
CA ALA A 636 -7.99 -0.40 -30.24
C ALA A 636 -9.35 -0.75 -29.61
N GLY A 637 -10.07 0.25 -29.08
CA GLY A 637 -11.37 0.06 -28.43
C GLY A 637 -11.26 -0.26 -26.94
N ASP A 638 -10.12 0.04 -26.32
CA ASP A 638 -9.89 -0.06 -24.88
C ASP A 638 -10.95 0.73 -24.12
N LYS A 639 -11.43 0.15 -23.02
CA LYS A 639 -12.41 0.78 -22.14
C LYS A 639 -12.08 0.46 -20.69
N PRO A 640 -12.40 1.37 -19.76
CA PRO A 640 -12.43 1.04 -18.34
C PRO A 640 -13.42 -0.09 -18.06
N GLU A 641 -13.23 -0.75 -16.93
CA GLU A 641 -14.18 -1.72 -16.40
C GLU A 641 -15.46 -1.00 -15.93
N GLU A 642 -16.62 -1.57 -16.26
CA GLU A 642 -17.92 -1.06 -15.82
C GLU A 642 -18.16 -1.43 -14.34
N ASN A 643 -18.82 -0.54 -13.59
CA ASN A 643 -19.16 -0.74 -12.17
C ASN A 643 -17.93 -1.05 -11.27
N PHE A 644 -16.84 -0.35 -11.51
CA PHE A 644 -15.61 -0.47 -10.74
C PHE A 644 -15.55 0.58 -9.61
N PRO A 645 -14.98 0.25 -8.43
CA PRO A 645 -14.48 -1.06 -8.04
C PRO A 645 -15.66 -1.98 -7.64
N PRO A 646 -15.53 -3.30 -7.86
CA PRO A 646 -16.50 -4.24 -7.32
C PRO A 646 -16.50 -4.16 -5.78
N SER A 647 -17.65 -4.41 -5.15
CA SER A 647 -17.68 -4.48 -3.69
C SER A 647 -16.97 -5.76 -3.19
N GLU A 648 -16.44 -5.73 -1.98
CA GLU A 648 -15.84 -6.90 -1.32
C GLU A 648 -16.88 -8.00 -1.13
N LEU A 649 -18.14 -7.64 -0.88
CA LEU A 649 -19.23 -8.61 -0.83
C LEU A 649 -19.41 -9.31 -2.18
N GLU A 650 -19.34 -8.58 -3.30
CA GLU A 650 -19.44 -9.17 -4.65
C GLU A 650 -18.23 -10.07 -4.97
N LEU A 651 -17.03 -9.69 -4.53
CA LEU A 651 -15.80 -10.47 -4.73
C LEU A 651 -15.74 -11.73 -3.88
N LYS A 652 -16.22 -11.66 -2.63
CA LYS A 652 -15.98 -12.70 -1.61
C LYS A 652 -17.22 -13.50 -1.24
N GLY A 653 -18.40 -13.02 -1.58
CA GLY A 653 -19.66 -13.58 -1.11
C GLY A 653 -19.94 -13.15 0.33
N GLU A 654 -20.00 -14.08 1.27
CA GLU A 654 -20.31 -13.78 2.68
C GLU A 654 -19.06 -13.29 3.43
N ILE A 655 -19.20 -12.15 4.13
CA ILE A 655 -18.15 -11.59 4.99
C ILE A 655 -18.53 -11.89 6.45
N GLN A 656 -17.78 -12.79 7.08
CA GLN A 656 -17.93 -13.11 8.50
C GLN A 656 -16.94 -12.28 9.32
N GLU A 657 -17.40 -11.16 9.89
CA GLU A 657 -16.54 -10.29 10.72
C GLU A 657 -16.30 -10.88 12.13
N PHE A 658 -17.18 -11.75 12.62
CA PHE A 658 -17.14 -12.25 13.99
C PHE A 658 -17.32 -13.75 14.07
N THR A 659 -16.61 -14.42 14.97
CA THR A 659 -16.91 -15.81 15.29
C THR A 659 -16.89 -16.06 16.78
N LEU A 660 -17.71 -17.01 17.22
CA LEU A 660 -17.77 -17.45 18.61
C LEU A 660 -17.49 -18.95 18.69
N LYS A 661 -16.53 -19.29 19.54
CA LYS A 661 -16.15 -20.67 19.83
C LYS A 661 -16.19 -20.91 21.32
N ALA A 662 -16.41 -22.15 21.71
CA ALA A 662 -16.31 -22.55 23.11
C ALA A 662 -15.81 -23.98 23.26
N ALA A 663 -15.28 -24.28 24.44
CA ALA A 663 -14.95 -25.63 24.88
C ALA A 663 -15.17 -25.78 26.38
N VAL A 664 -15.49 -27.00 26.80
CA VAL A 664 -15.65 -27.35 28.21
C VAL A 664 -14.34 -27.92 28.75
N GLY A 665 -13.88 -27.37 29.87
CA GLY A 665 -12.70 -27.81 30.59
C GLY A 665 -13.02 -28.89 31.61
N GLN A 666 -12.70 -28.62 32.88
CA GLN A 666 -13.06 -29.50 33.98
C GLN A 666 -14.57 -29.46 34.25
N GLU A 667 -15.17 -30.63 34.40
CA GLU A 667 -16.59 -30.79 34.69
C GLU A 667 -16.81 -31.94 35.67
N ASP A 668 -17.55 -31.67 36.75
CA ASP A 668 -17.94 -32.65 37.75
C ASP A 668 -19.29 -32.26 38.39
N ASN A 669 -19.67 -32.91 39.49
CA ASN A 669 -20.93 -32.63 40.17
C ASN A 669 -20.91 -31.37 41.06
N MET A 670 -19.82 -30.60 41.03
CA MET A 670 -19.68 -29.31 41.70
C MET A 670 -19.65 -28.16 40.69
N ALA A 671 -19.03 -28.35 39.52
CA ALA A 671 -18.80 -27.26 38.59
C ALA A 671 -18.68 -27.68 37.11
N THR A 672 -18.96 -26.73 36.22
CA THR A 672 -18.60 -26.77 34.80
C THR A 672 -17.70 -25.59 34.47
N GLN A 673 -16.50 -25.87 33.97
CA GLN A 673 -15.56 -24.88 33.47
C GLN A 673 -15.71 -24.72 31.96
N VAL A 674 -15.80 -23.49 31.48
CA VAL A 674 -15.98 -23.15 30.07
C VAL A 674 -14.93 -22.12 29.65
N LEU A 675 -14.37 -22.32 28.46
CA LEU A 675 -13.59 -21.33 27.74
C LEU A 675 -14.40 -20.84 26.54
N VAL A 676 -14.55 -19.53 26.42
CA VAL A 676 -15.14 -18.83 25.27
C VAL A 676 -14.01 -18.14 24.51
N GLU A 677 -14.00 -18.26 23.19
CA GLU A 677 -13.12 -17.53 22.29
C GLU A 677 -13.98 -16.68 21.33
N ILE A 678 -13.69 -15.38 21.30
CA ILE A 678 -14.25 -14.43 20.34
C ILE A 678 -13.13 -14.14 19.33
N ASP A 679 -13.43 -14.26 18.05
CA ASP A 679 -12.56 -13.83 16.95
C ASP A 679 -13.24 -12.66 16.23
N SER A 680 -12.52 -11.55 16.07
CA SER A 680 -12.99 -10.34 15.39
C SER A 680 -12.04 -9.98 14.25
N HIS A 681 -12.56 -10.01 13.03
CA HIS A 681 -11.92 -9.52 11.82
C HIS A 681 -12.87 -8.53 11.16
N THR A 682 -13.11 -7.40 11.81
CA THR A 682 -13.87 -6.30 11.21
C THR A 682 -13.21 -5.86 9.90
N PHE A 683 -14.03 -5.61 8.89
CA PHE A 683 -13.59 -5.68 7.50
C PHE A 683 -14.06 -4.49 6.66
N LEU A 684 -15.27 -3.95 6.88
CA LEU A 684 -15.84 -2.84 6.08
C LEU A 684 -16.23 -1.59 6.90
N PRO A 685 -15.29 -0.71 7.25
CA PRO A 685 -13.85 -0.93 7.30
C PRO A 685 -13.43 -1.66 8.60
N PRO A 686 -12.14 -2.02 8.74
CA PRO A 686 -11.59 -2.47 10.02
C PRO A 686 -11.83 -1.45 11.14
N ARG A 687 -12.33 -1.94 12.27
CA ARG A 687 -12.65 -1.15 13.47
C ARG A 687 -12.49 -1.97 14.74
N TYR A 688 -12.14 -1.30 15.84
CA TYR A 688 -12.20 -1.93 17.16
C TYR A 688 -13.65 -2.20 17.57
N LEU A 689 -13.87 -3.31 18.26
CA LEU A 689 -15.15 -3.60 18.88
C LEU A 689 -15.22 -3.09 20.31
N ASP A 690 -16.37 -2.52 20.68
CA ASP A 690 -16.78 -2.17 22.03
C ASP A 690 -18.19 -2.72 22.33
N GLY A 691 -18.64 -2.60 23.58
CA GLY A 691 -19.97 -3.05 24.00
C GLY A 691 -20.28 -4.51 23.66
N ILE A 692 -19.39 -5.43 24.05
CA ILE A 692 -19.49 -6.86 23.74
C ILE A 692 -20.22 -7.58 24.88
N ASP A 693 -21.30 -8.29 24.54
CA ASP A 693 -22.02 -9.18 25.45
C ASP A 693 -22.02 -10.61 24.91
N VAL A 694 -21.62 -11.57 25.73
CA VAL A 694 -21.76 -13.01 25.44
C VAL A 694 -22.63 -13.66 26.50
N ARG A 695 -23.63 -14.43 26.07
CA ARG A 695 -24.52 -15.17 26.98
C ARG A 695 -24.32 -16.68 26.87
N TYR A 696 -24.11 -17.30 28.03
CA TYR A 696 -24.11 -18.76 28.23
C TYR A 696 -25.36 -19.18 29.01
N TYR A 697 -26.14 -20.11 28.47
CA TYR A 697 -27.44 -20.54 28.96
C TYR A 697 -27.36 -21.88 29.69
N PHE A 698 -27.92 -21.94 30.90
CA PHE A 698 -27.83 -23.09 31.81
C PHE A 698 -29.09 -23.23 32.70
N ASN A 699 -29.24 -24.33 33.43
CA ASN A 699 -30.40 -24.59 34.29
C ASN A 699 -29.96 -24.93 35.73
N ILE A 700 -30.62 -24.32 36.73
CA ILE A 700 -30.38 -24.58 38.16
C ILE A 700 -31.53 -25.37 38.83
N GLY A 701 -32.33 -26.10 38.06
CA GLY A 701 -33.55 -26.75 38.54
C GLY A 701 -33.28 -27.82 39.62
N GLU A 702 -32.14 -28.49 39.55
CA GLU A 702 -31.60 -29.41 40.56
C GLU A 702 -31.19 -28.69 41.84
N MET A 703 -30.60 -27.49 41.76
CA MET A 703 -30.36 -26.63 42.93
C MET A 703 -31.67 -26.20 43.59
N LEU A 704 -32.65 -25.72 42.81
CA LEU A 704 -33.96 -25.28 43.32
C LEU A 704 -34.70 -26.41 44.05
N LYS A 705 -34.66 -27.64 43.51
CA LYS A 705 -35.27 -28.83 44.15
C LYS A 705 -34.68 -29.14 45.53
N ASN A 706 -33.44 -28.72 45.78
CA ASN A 706 -32.74 -28.92 47.05
C ASN A 706 -32.71 -27.66 47.94
N GLY A 707 -33.59 -26.69 47.65
CA GLY A 707 -33.73 -25.46 48.44
C GLY A 707 -32.57 -24.49 48.32
N GLN A 708 -31.75 -24.64 47.27
CA GLN A 708 -30.72 -23.67 46.90
C GLN A 708 -31.31 -22.64 45.92
N THR A 709 -30.66 -21.48 45.79
CA THR A 709 -31.02 -20.44 44.82
C THR A 709 -29.80 -20.00 44.02
N ILE A 710 -29.98 -19.08 43.07
CA ILE A 710 -28.88 -18.43 42.35
C ILE A 710 -27.84 -17.78 43.28
N ASP A 711 -28.22 -17.38 44.51
CA ASP A 711 -27.29 -16.83 45.51
C ASP A 711 -26.32 -17.88 46.06
N ASP A 712 -26.64 -19.17 45.88
CA ASP A 712 -25.77 -20.30 46.24
C ASP A 712 -24.86 -20.72 45.05
N LEU A 713 -24.96 -20.05 43.89
CA LEU A 713 -24.09 -20.25 42.72
C LEU A 713 -22.92 -19.26 42.75
N ASN A 714 -21.72 -19.75 42.48
CA ASN A 714 -20.51 -18.93 42.33
C ASN A 714 -20.03 -18.96 40.87
N VAL A 715 -19.77 -17.79 40.31
CA VAL A 715 -19.11 -17.65 39.00
C VAL A 715 -17.64 -17.31 39.25
N ARG A 716 -16.77 -18.30 39.06
CA ARG A 716 -15.33 -18.11 39.17
C ARG A 716 -14.76 -17.72 37.82
N ILE A 717 -14.18 -16.52 37.71
CA ILE A 717 -13.46 -16.10 36.52
C ILE A 717 -12.03 -16.63 36.62
N ASP A 718 -11.66 -17.52 35.70
CA ASP A 718 -10.34 -18.15 35.65
C ASP A 718 -9.37 -17.33 34.78
N TYR A 719 -9.86 -16.72 33.69
CA TYR A 719 -9.06 -15.91 32.78
C TYR A 719 -9.90 -14.91 31.97
N ASP A 720 -9.36 -13.71 31.73
CA ASP A 720 -9.90 -12.69 30.83
C ASP A 720 -8.71 -12.11 30.05
N SER A 721 -8.60 -12.45 28.76
CA SER A 721 -7.47 -12.05 27.94
C SER A 721 -7.42 -10.54 27.70
N LEU A 722 -8.57 -9.87 27.58
CA LEU A 722 -8.62 -8.42 27.40
C LEU A 722 -8.05 -7.73 28.63
N LYS A 723 -8.50 -8.15 29.82
CA LYS A 723 -7.96 -7.67 31.10
C LYS A 723 -6.45 -7.90 31.23
N SER A 724 -5.99 -9.09 30.83
CA SER A 724 -4.57 -9.44 30.91
C SER A 724 -3.72 -8.60 29.94
N ASN A 725 -4.16 -8.46 28.70
CA ASN A 725 -3.40 -7.82 27.63
C ASN A 725 -3.36 -6.30 27.77
N THR A 726 -4.38 -5.69 28.39
CA THR A 726 -4.44 -4.24 28.60
C THR A 726 -4.12 -3.82 30.04
N ASN A 727 -3.50 -4.71 30.83
CA ASN A 727 -3.14 -4.45 32.23
C ASN A 727 -4.32 -3.91 33.07
N GLY A 728 -5.51 -4.46 32.84
CA GLY A 728 -6.74 -4.11 33.56
C GLY A 728 -7.55 -2.93 33.01
N GLU A 729 -7.13 -2.31 31.90
CA GLU A 729 -7.90 -1.22 31.28
C GLU A 729 -9.29 -1.69 30.81
N TYR A 730 -9.36 -2.78 30.03
CA TYR A 730 -10.62 -3.39 29.60
C TYR A 730 -10.84 -4.67 30.41
N GLN A 731 -11.97 -4.77 31.09
CA GLN A 731 -12.33 -5.96 31.87
C GLN A 731 -13.81 -6.25 31.74
N CYS A 732 -14.16 -7.52 31.73
CA CYS A 732 -15.57 -7.89 31.78
C CYS A 732 -16.17 -7.66 33.17
N THR A 733 -17.49 -7.54 33.16
CA THR A 733 -18.35 -7.83 34.30
C THR A 733 -19.18 -9.06 33.97
N VAL A 734 -19.61 -9.78 34.99
CA VAL A 734 -20.49 -10.94 34.83
C VAL A 734 -21.73 -10.79 35.70
N ASP A 735 -22.87 -11.16 35.15
CA ASP A 735 -24.14 -11.23 35.86
C ASP A 735 -24.88 -12.52 35.52
N VAL A 736 -25.53 -13.10 36.53
CA VAL A 736 -26.36 -14.30 36.35
C VAL A 736 -27.81 -13.90 36.51
N VAL A 737 -28.64 -14.29 35.54
CA VAL A 737 -30.06 -13.98 35.54
C VAL A 737 -30.86 -15.27 35.41
N GLN A 738 -31.68 -15.57 36.42
CA GLN A 738 -32.74 -16.55 36.32
C GLN A 738 -33.96 -15.91 35.66
N TYR A 739 -34.38 -16.42 34.49
CA TYR A 739 -35.43 -15.78 33.71
C TYR A 739 -36.78 -16.52 33.77
N ASN A 740 -36.85 -17.67 34.44
CA ASN A 740 -38.12 -18.34 34.72
C ASN A 740 -38.10 -19.17 36.02
N ASP A 741 -39.29 -19.62 36.44
CA ASP A 741 -39.48 -20.41 37.66
C ASP A 741 -38.99 -21.87 37.55
N LYS A 742 -38.61 -22.34 36.34
CA LYS A 742 -38.07 -23.69 36.14
C LYS A 742 -36.59 -23.79 36.52
N GLY A 743 -35.94 -22.64 36.72
CA GLY A 743 -34.51 -22.55 36.99
C GLY A 743 -33.67 -22.28 35.74
N ASP A 744 -34.28 -21.90 34.62
CA ASP A 744 -33.49 -21.53 33.45
C ASP A 744 -32.81 -20.16 33.68
N CYS A 745 -31.51 -20.13 33.37
CA CYS A 745 -30.60 -19.04 33.65
C CYS A 745 -29.73 -18.70 32.43
N TYR A 746 -29.18 -17.49 32.41
CA TYR A 746 -28.00 -17.18 31.61
C TYR A 746 -26.94 -16.48 32.46
N LEU A 747 -25.68 -16.73 32.11
CA LEU A 747 -24.52 -15.92 32.49
C LEU A 747 -24.29 -14.92 31.37
N ASN A 748 -24.38 -13.63 31.68
CA ASN A 748 -24.00 -12.56 30.77
C ASN A 748 -22.57 -12.13 31.09
N ILE A 749 -21.73 -12.11 30.05
CA ILE A 749 -20.32 -11.71 30.11
C ILE A 749 -20.22 -10.43 29.31
N HIS A 750 -20.03 -9.32 30.01
CA HIS A 750 -20.19 -7.97 29.46
C HIS A 750 -18.87 -7.20 29.51
N TRP A 751 -18.31 -6.86 28.34
CA TRP A 751 -17.24 -5.88 28.19
C TRP A 751 -17.86 -4.55 27.69
N PRO A 752 -18.08 -3.56 28.58
CA PRO A 752 -18.69 -2.28 28.19
C PRO A 752 -17.80 -1.50 27.22
N GLU A 753 -16.48 -1.61 27.40
CA GLU A 753 -15.46 -0.94 26.60
C GLU A 753 -14.38 -1.96 26.25
N SER A 754 -13.92 -1.94 25.01
CA SER A 754 -12.80 -2.77 24.56
C SER A 754 -12.14 -2.19 23.31
N LYS A 755 -10.96 -2.70 22.97
CA LYS A 755 -10.33 -2.53 21.65
C LYS A 755 -10.02 -3.88 21.03
N LEU A 756 -11.07 -4.70 20.88
CA LEU A 756 -10.91 -6.04 20.31
C LEU A 756 -10.84 -5.97 18.78
N TYR A 757 -9.70 -6.40 18.26
CA TYR A 757 -9.45 -6.78 16.87
C TYR A 757 -8.51 -7.99 16.90
N GLY A 758 -8.90 -9.10 16.29
CA GLY A 758 -8.34 -10.42 16.49
C GLY A 758 -9.04 -11.21 17.60
N LYS A 759 -8.27 -12.05 18.32
CA LYS A 759 -8.81 -13.04 19.27
C LYS A 759 -8.83 -12.56 20.71
N ALA A 760 -9.94 -12.85 21.40
CA ALA A 760 -10.05 -12.76 22.86
C ALA A 760 -10.54 -14.08 23.44
N GLN A 761 -9.99 -14.47 24.59
CA GLN A 761 -10.38 -15.67 25.33
C GLN A 761 -10.85 -15.30 26.74
N PHE A 762 -11.97 -15.88 27.14
CA PHE A 762 -12.56 -15.70 28.46
C PHE A 762 -12.92 -17.05 29.07
N GLN A 763 -12.43 -17.30 30.28
CA GLN A 763 -12.60 -18.57 30.98
C GLN A 763 -13.32 -18.36 32.31
N PHE A 764 -14.36 -19.14 32.53
CA PHE A 764 -15.12 -19.13 33.79
C PHE A 764 -15.49 -20.55 34.24
N ALA A 765 -15.91 -20.68 35.49
CA ALA A 765 -16.56 -21.87 36.01
C ALA A 765 -17.85 -21.49 36.75
N LEU A 766 -18.95 -22.18 36.43
CA LEU A 766 -20.18 -22.15 37.21
C LEU A 766 -20.06 -23.19 38.31
N MET A 767 -20.23 -22.80 39.57
CA MET A 767 -19.96 -23.65 40.73
C MET A 767 -21.12 -23.62 41.72
N ALA A 768 -21.73 -24.78 41.99
CA ALA A 768 -22.68 -24.95 43.08
C ALA A 768 -21.90 -25.18 44.40
N ASP A 769 -21.35 -24.10 44.98
CA ASP A 769 -20.41 -24.14 46.11
C ASP A 769 -21.03 -24.59 47.46
N LYS A 770 -22.29 -24.99 47.45
CA LYS A 770 -23.04 -25.45 48.62
C LYS A 770 -23.35 -26.94 48.54
N ILE A 771 -22.86 -27.67 49.53
CA ILE A 771 -23.18 -29.09 49.73
C ILE A 771 -24.67 -29.22 50.05
N ALA A 772 -25.39 -30.00 49.24
CA ALA A 772 -26.77 -30.38 49.51
C ALA A 772 -26.83 -31.55 50.50
N ILE A 773 -27.92 -31.61 51.27
CA ILE A 773 -28.24 -32.74 52.15
C ILE A 773 -29.40 -33.49 51.50
N ILE A 774 -29.11 -34.67 50.95
CA ILE A 774 -30.11 -35.56 50.37
C ILE A 774 -30.52 -36.56 51.44
N GLU A 775 -31.69 -36.33 52.04
CA GLU A 775 -32.24 -37.15 53.13
C GLU A 775 -32.38 -38.63 52.70
N GLY A 776 -31.72 -39.53 53.44
CA GLY A 776 -31.70 -40.96 53.11
C GLY A 776 -31.08 -41.32 51.75
N GLY A 777 -30.26 -40.45 51.18
CA GLY A 777 -29.68 -40.60 49.83
C GLY A 777 -28.60 -41.68 49.70
N LYS A 778 -28.12 -42.28 50.79
CA LYS A 778 -27.18 -43.42 50.75
C LYS A 778 -27.91 -44.77 50.79
N GLU A 779 -27.26 -45.82 50.29
CA GLU A 779 -27.80 -47.19 50.29
C GLU A 779 -28.16 -47.72 51.69
N ASP A 780 -27.54 -47.17 52.75
CA ASP A 780 -27.81 -47.53 54.15
C ASP A 780 -28.92 -46.68 54.80
N GLY A 781 -29.56 -45.78 54.05
CA GLY A 781 -30.63 -44.90 54.51
C GLY A 781 -30.16 -43.69 55.31
N THR A 782 -28.86 -43.39 55.34
CA THR A 782 -28.31 -42.15 55.93
C THR A 782 -28.22 -41.02 54.89
N ASP A 783 -28.12 -39.78 55.36
CA ASP A 783 -28.09 -38.61 54.51
C ASP A 783 -26.81 -38.57 53.65
N LEU A 784 -26.96 -38.20 52.37
CA LEU A 784 -25.86 -37.96 51.45
C LEU A 784 -25.55 -36.46 51.42
N HIS A 785 -24.30 -36.13 51.74
CA HIS A 785 -23.74 -34.79 51.63
C HIS A 785 -22.90 -34.74 50.36
N THR A 786 -23.40 -34.07 49.32
CA THR A 786 -22.76 -34.00 48.02
C THR A 786 -23.02 -32.65 47.34
N PHE A 787 -22.17 -32.31 46.38
CA PHE A 787 -22.52 -31.31 45.37
C PHE A 787 -23.55 -31.90 44.39
N ILE A 788 -24.38 -31.02 43.84
CA ILE A 788 -25.59 -31.36 43.07
C ILE A 788 -25.64 -30.69 41.70
N TRP A 789 -24.56 -30.06 41.26
CA TRP A 789 -24.47 -29.47 39.93
C TRP A 789 -24.71 -30.56 38.88
N ASP A 790 -25.63 -30.31 37.94
CA ASP A 790 -25.96 -31.20 36.84
C ASP A 790 -25.84 -30.40 35.54
N PRO A 791 -24.76 -30.56 34.77
CA PRO A 791 -24.59 -29.81 33.53
C PRO A 791 -25.34 -30.43 32.34
N THR A 792 -26.04 -31.55 32.52
CA THR A 792 -26.66 -32.30 31.42
C THR A 792 -27.99 -31.72 30.94
N ASN A 793 -28.52 -30.72 31.63
CA ASN A 793 -29.73 -29.96 31.28
C ASN A 793 -29.41 -28.51 30.85
N ASP A 794 -28.13 -28.17 30.70
CA ASP A 794 -27.67 -26.83 30.31
C ASP A 794 -27.71 -26.68 28.77
N TYR A 795 -28.51 -25.73 28.29
CA TYR A 795 -28.70 -25.51 26.84
C TYR A 795 -27.38 -25.25 26.09
N SER A 796 -26.51 -24.38 26.62
CA SER A 796 -25.23 -24.09 25.97
C SER A 796 -24.28 -25.28 26.07
N ARG A 797 -24.27 -25.98 27.21
CA ARG A 797 -23.38 -27.13 27.45
C ARG A 797 -23.61 -28.28 26.47
N GLU A 798 -24.87 -28.57 26.13
CA GLU A 798 -25.24 -29.63 25.18
C GLU A 798 -24.64 -29.41 23.78
N GLN A 799 -24.27 -28.16 23.46
CA GLN A 799 -23.79 -27.73 22.15
C GLN A 799 -22.29 -27.46 22.11
N ILE A 800 -21.56 -27.80 23.18
CA ILE A 800 -20.13 -27.57 23.33
C ILE A 800 -19.46 -28.89 23.74
N ARG A 801 -18.36 -29.22 23.07
CA ARG A 801 -17.57 -30.41 23.37
C ARG A 801 -16.54 -30.14 24.47
N THR A 802 -16.16 -31.19 25.19
CA THR A 802 -15.08 -31.09 26.17
C THR A 802 -13.71 -31.12 25.51
N ALA A 803 -12.71 -30.50 26.15
CA ALA A 803 -11.32 -30.55 25.71
C ALA A 803 -10.81 -32.00 25.60
N GLU A 804 -11.27 -32.90 26.49
CA GLU A 804 -10.97 -34.33 26.42
C GLU A 804 -11.57 -35.00 25.18
N GLU A 805 -12.83 -34.71 24.85
CA GLU A 805 -13.49 -35.21 23.64
C GLU A 805 -12.82 -34.72 22.36
N ILE A 806 -12.24 -33.52 22.39
CA ILE A 806 -11.51 -32.92 21.26
C ILE A 806 -10.06 -33.45 21.18
N GLY A 807 -9.50 -33.90 22.31
CA GLY A 807 -8.13 -34.38 22.40
C GLY A 807 -7.09 -33.26 22.40
N LYS A 808 -7.44 -32.08 22.92
CA LYS A 808 -6.57 -30.90 23.03
C LYS A 808 -6.60 -30.34 24.45
N GLU A 809 -5.59 -29.54 24.79
CA GLU A 809 -5.65 -28.69 25.99
C GLU A 809 -6.75 -27.63 25.83
N LEU A 810 -7.35 -27.19 26.95
CA LEU A 810 -8.53 -26.32 26.93
C LEU A 810 -8.32 -25.04 26.11
N ASN A 811 -7.14 -24.41 26.16
CA ASN A 811 -6.84 -23.18 25.43
C ASN A 811 -6.76 -23.34 23.90
N ALA A 812 -6.62 -24.57 23.39
CA ALA A 812 -6.60 -24.89 21.97
C ALA A 812 -7.85 -25.68 21.52
N ALA A 813 -8.75 -25.96 22.45
CA ALA A 813 -9.94 -26.74 22.26
C ALA A 813 -11.19 -25.98 21.75
N PRO A 814 -11.33 -24.64 21.82
CA PRO A 814 -12.57 -23.99 21.36
C PRO A 814 -12.92 -24.37 19.92
N GLU A 815 -14.16 -24.83 19.71
CA GLU A 815 -14.76 -25.11 18.41
C GLU A 815 -15.99 -24.20 18.22
N PHE A 816 -16.39 -23.95 16.97
CA PHE A 816 -17.58 -23.13 16.66
C PHE A 816 -18.82 -23.68 17.34
N THR A 817 -19.68 -22.79 17.84
CA THR A 817 -20.92 -23.17 18.50
C THR A 817 -21.99 -22.09 18.34
N ASP A 818 -23.23 -22.50 18.09
CA ASP A 818 -24.40 -21.62 18.12
C ASP A 818 -25.07 -21.62 19.49
N GLY A 819 -24.57 -22.41 20.45
CA GLY A 819 -25.16 -22.56 21.77
C GLY A 819 -24.98 -21.36 22.69
N LEU A 820 -24.19 -20.37 22.31
CA LEU A 820 -24.04 -19.09 22.99
C LEU A 820 -24.47 -17.98 22.05
N THR A 821 -25.05 -16.90 22.59
CA THR A 821 -25.33 -15.70 21.79
C THR A 821 -24.33 -14.61 22.06
N MET A 822 -23.87 -13.93 21.01
CA MET A 822 -23.04 -12.73 21.10
C MET A 822 -23.80 -11.52 20.62
N TYR A 823 -23.64 -10.41 21.32
CA TYR A 823 -24.17 -9.11 20.96
C TYR A 823 -23.03 -8.09 20.92
N ILE A 824 -23.07 -7.22 19.92
CA ILE A 824 -22.17 -6.09 19.76
C ILE A 824 -23.04 -4.85 19.67
N GLU A 825 -22.77 -3.84 20.49
CA GLU A 825 -23.55 -2.59 20.55
C GLU A 825 -25.07 -2.82 20.69
N GLY A 826 -25.46 -3.88 21.41
CA GLY A 826 -26.87 -4.24 21.57
C GLY A 826 -27.54 -4.81 20.31
N LYS A 827 -26.79 -5.40 19.37
CA LYS A 827 -27.34 -6.21 18.27
C LYS A 827 -26.80 -7.62 18.35
N GLN A 828 -27.66 -8.63 18.22
CA GLN A 828 -27.21 -10.00 18.17
C GLN A 828 -26.47 -10.25 16.85
N VAL A 829 -25.22 -10.72 16.95
CA VAL A 829 -24.34 -10.99 15.80
C VAL A 829 -23.98 -12.47 15.66
N TRP A 830 -24.28 -13.31 16.66
CA TRP A 830 -23.97 -14.73 16.63
C TRP A 830 -24.92 -15.57 17.49
N GLY A 831 -25.12 -16.82 17.07
CA GLY A 831 -25.71 -17.92 17.84
C GLY A 831 -27.21 -17.87 18.06
N GLU A 832 -27.73 -18.87 18.77
CA GLU A 832 -29.16 -19.10 18.98
C GLU A 832 -29.47 -19.21 20.48
N ALA A 833 -30.38 -18.37 20.99
CA ALA A 833 -30.85 -18.43 22.37
C ALA A 833 -31.96 -19.50 22.55
N PRO A 834 -32.15 -20.03 23.77
CA PRO A 834 -33.35 -20.80 24.11
C PRO A 834 -34.62 -20.01 23.79
N ALA A 835 -35.68 -20.69 23.33
CA ALA A 835 -36.89 -20.05 22.83
C ALA A 835 -37.65 -19.19 23.86
N ASP A 836 -37.48 -19.45 25.17
CA ASP A 836 -38.06 -18.68 26.27
C ASP A 836 -37.06 -17.75 26.98
N ALA A 837 -35.82 -17.66 26.48
CA ALA A 837 -34.84 -16.72 27.00
C ALA A 837 -35.21 -15.27 26.63
N PRO A 838 -35.04 -14.30 27.54
CA PRO A 838 -35.36 -12.91 27.28
C PRO A 838 -34.35 -12.29 26.31
N ILE A 839 -34.87 -11.65 25.27
CA ILE A 839 -34.09 -10.81 24.37
C ILE A 839 -33.63 -9.55 25.15
N PRO A 840 -32.37 -9.09 25.03
CA PRO A 840 -31.94 -7.85 25.66
C PRO A 840 -32.84 -6.65 25.28
N GLU A 841 -33.04 -5.70 26.21
CA GLU A 841 -33.86 -4.50 25.94
C GLU A 841 -33.22 -3.65 24.83
N GLY A 842 -34.04 -3.16 23.87
CA GLY A 842 -33.58 -2.32 22.76
C GLY A 842 -33.24 -3.07 21.47
N ILE A 843 -33.35 -4.41 21.47
CA ILE A 843 -33.10 -5.27 20.32
C ILE A 843 -34.43 -5.62 19.64
N GLU A 844 -34.62 -5.22 18.37
CA GLU A 844 -35.65 -5.86 17.54
C GLU A 844 -35.23 -7.32 17.34
N ALA A 845 -36.13 -8.28 17.59
CA ALA A 845 -35.86 -9.70 17.33
C ALA A 845 -35.19 -9.82 15.96
N ALA A 846 -34.05 -10.52 15.90
CA ALA A 846 -33.30 -10.69 14.67
C ALA A 846 -34.28 -11.00 13.54
N ASP A 847 -34.26 -10.18 12.48
CA ASP A 847 -34.83 -10.62 11.22
C ASP A 847 -34.08 -11.92 10.88
N PRO A 848 -34.75 -13.09 10.82
CA PRO A 848 -34.07 -14.32 10.47
C PRO A 848 -33.45 -14.25 9.06
N ASP A 849 -33.78 -13.22 8.28
CA ASP A 849 -33.24 -12.86 6.96
C ASP A 849 -32.19 -11.73 6.99
N ALA A 850 -31.79 -11.15 8.13
CA ALA A 850 -30.78 -10.08 8.13
C ALA A 850 -29.37 -10.57 7.71
N THR A 851 -29.12 -11.88 7.75
CA THR A 851 -27.92 -12.53 7.20
C THR A 851 -28.25 -13.69 6.25
N LYS A 852 -29.51 -13.83 5.81
CA LYS A 852 -29.92 -14.82 4.80
C LYS A 852 -30.59 -14.12 3.63
N PRO A 853 -30.21 -14.43 2.37
CA PRO A 853 -30.88 -13.83 1.22
C PRO A 853 -32.37 -14.14 1.28
N THR A 854 -33.21 -13.10 1.17
CA THR A 854 -34.66 -13.22 1.18
C THR A 854 -35.11 -14.26 0.16
N PRO A 855 -35.82 -15.34 0.56
CA PRO A 855 -36.32 -16.33 -0.39
C PRO A 855 -37.35 -15.67 -1.31
N SER A 856 -36.96 -15.46 -2.56
CA SER A 856 -37.92 -15.30 -3.66
C SER A 856 -38.84 -16.51 -3.60
N GLY A 857 -40.16 -16.32 -3.43
CA GLY A 857 -41.16 -17.39 -3.34
C GLY A 857 -41.33 -18.23 -4.62
N THR A 858 -40.28 -18.31 -5.44
CA THR A 858 -40.18 -18.93 -6.75
C THR A 858 -39.19 -20.09 -6.65
N VAL A 859 -39.63 -21.32 -6.94
CA VAL A 859 -38.77 -22.51 -6.94
C VAL A 859 -37.67 -22.33 -7.99
N LYS A 860 -36.42 -22.27 -7.54
CA LYS A 860 -35.22 -22.15 -8.40
C LYS A 860 -34.56 -23.52 -8.49
N TYR A 861 -34.92 -24.29 -9.52
CA TYR A 861 -34.41 -25.65 -9.70
C TYR A 861 -32.87 -25.65 -9.75
N GLY A 862 -32.26 -26.43 -8.87
CA GLY A 862 -30.82 -26.58 -8.71
C GLY A 862 -30.20 -25.85 -7.52
N ASP A 863 -30.91 -24.88 -6.93
CA ASP A 863 -30.45 -24.07 -5.77
C ASP A 863 -30.85 -24.78 -4.46
N VAL A 864 -30.06 -25.78 -4.06
CA VAL A 864 -30.38 -26.71 -2.97
C VAL A 864 -30.12 -26.09 -1.60
N ASN A 865 -29.16 -25.16 -1.50
CA ASN A 865 -28.88 -24.44 -0.26
C ASN A 865 -29.73 -23.15 -0.11
N CYS A 866 -30.51 -22.77 -1.14
CA CYS A 866 -31.36 -21.58 -1.19
C CYS A 866 -30.56 -20.26 -1.12
N ASP A 867 -29.34 -20.24 -1.64
CA ASP A 867 -28.48 -19.04 -1.65
C ASP A 867 -28.75 -18.12 -2.86
N GLY A 868 -29.64 -18.53 -3.77
CA GLY A 868 -29.97 -17.76 -4.95
C GLY A 868 -29.04 -18.02 -6.13
N ALA A 869 -28.13 -18.99 -6.07
CA ALA A 869 -27.27 -19.45 -7.17
C ALA A 869 -27.45 -20.96 -7.42
N VAL A 870 -26.92 -21.47 -8.54
CA VAL A 870 -26.84 -22.92 -8.79
C VAL A 870 -25.39 -23.24 -9.07
N THR A 871 -24.69 -23.74 -8.05
CA THR A 871 -23.24 -23.96 -8.03
C THR A 871 -22.90 -25.39 -7.63
N ILE A 872 -21.60 -25.69 -7.55
CA ILE A 872 -21.14 -26.99 -7.04
C ILE A 872 -21.51 -27.20 -5.56
N VAL A 873 -21.75 -26.12 -4.81
CA VAL A 873 -22.15 -26.16 -3.40
C VAL A 873 -23.52 -26.82 -3.26
N ASP A 874 -24.43 -26.61 -4.21
CA ASP A 874 -25.74 -27.26 -4.25
C ASP A 874 -25.65 -28.76 -4.48
N VAL A 875 -24.72 -29.18 -5.34
CA VAL A 875 -24.43 -30.60 -5.59
C VAL A 875 -23.85 -31.24 -4.32
N ILE A 876 -22.99 -30.53 -3.60
CA ILE A 876 -22.40 -30.98 -2.34
C ILE A 876 -23.46 -31.07 -1.24
N ALA A 877 -24.29 -30.04 -1.08
CA ALA A 877 -25.40 -30.00 -0.13
C ALA A 877 -26.40 -31.14 -0.39
N LEU A 878 -26.72 -31.38 -1.66
CA LEU A 878 -27.60 -32.48 -2.05
C LEU A 878 -26.95 -33.85 -1.78
N ASN A 879 -25.68 -34.04 -2.11
CA ASN A 879 -24.98 -35.29 -1.85
C ASN A 879 -24.85 -35.57 -0.34
N LYS A 880 -24.62 -34.54 0.48
CA LYS A 880 -24.62 -34.65 1.93
C LYS A 880 -25.99 -35.07 2.47
N ASN A 881 -27.07 -34.49 1.95
CA ASN A 881 -28.43 -34.93 2.27
C ASN A 881 -28.66 -36.40 1.91
N LEU A 882 -28.21 -36.83 0.73
CA LEU A 882 -28.41 -38.20 0.24
C LEU A 882 -27.53 -39.26 0.93
N MET A 883 -26.30 -38.92 1.32
CA MET A 883 -25.33 -39.88 1.84
C MET A 883 -25.27 -39.94 3.37
N VAL A 884 -25.41 -38.79 4.04
CA VAL A 884 -25.26 -38.69 5.51
C VAL A 884 -26.49 -38.11 6.20
N ASN A 885 -27.62 -37.98 5.49
CA ASN A 885 -28.90 -37.44 6.00
C ASN A 885 -28.77 -36.02 6.59
N GLU A 886 -27.83 -35.21 6.10
CA GLU A 886 -27.71 -33.79 6.46
C GLU A 886 -28.99 -33.05 6.03
N LYS A 887 -29.62 -32.29 6.93
CA LYS A 887 -30.90 -31.64 6.63
C LYS A 887 -30.69 -30.47 5.66
N ILE A 888 -31.39 -30.50 4.53
CA ILE A 888 -31.60 -29.34 3.64
C ILE A 888 -32.99 -28.74 3.89
N SER A 889 -33.16 -27.45 3.61
CA SER A 889 -34.40 -26.70 3.88
C SER A 889 -35.59 -27.25 3.07
N ALA A 890 -36.82 -26.89 3.45
CA ALA A 890 -38.02 -27.33 2.72
C ALA A 890 -38.09 -26.78 1.29
N ASP A 891 -37.49 -25.61 1.03
CA ASP A 891 -37.37 -25.04 -0.31
C ASP A 891 -36.18 -25.63 -1.06
N GLY A 892 -35.08 -25.93 -0.38
CA GLY A 892 -33.95 -26.70 -0.93
C GLY A 892 -34.38 -28.08 -1.41
N GLN A 893 -35.31 -28.73 -0.71
CA GLN A 893 -35.93 -29.99 -1.15
C GLN A 893 -36.76 -29.83 -2.43
N LYS A 894 -37.44 -28.69 -2.62
CA LYS A 894 -38.21 -28.40 -3.85
C LYS A 894 -37.29 -28.03 -5.01
N ASN A 895 -36.22 -27.28 -4.73
CA ASN A 895 -35.22 -26.87 -5.71
C ASN A 895 -34.36 -28.06 -6.17
N ALA A 896 -34.14 -29.05 -5.28
CA ALA A 896 -33.39 -30.26 -5.57
C ALA A 896 -34.09 -31.22 -6.55
N ASP A 897 -35.43 -31.27 -6.63
CA ASP A 897 -36.18 -32.18 -7.53
C ASP A 897 -36.18 -31.64 -8.98
N VAL A 898 -34.99 -31.54 -9.58
CA VAL A 898 -34.77 -30.89 -10.88
C VAL A 898 -35.35 -31.68 -12.06
N ASP A 899 -35.62 -32.98 -11.89
CA ASP A 899 -36.32 -33.80 -12.88
C ASP A 899 -37.86 -33.88 -12.66
N GLN A 900 -38.36 -33.24 -11.61
CA GLN A 900 -39.78 -33.09 -11.25
C GLN A 900 -40.53 -34.42 -11.05
N ASN A 901 -39.81 -35.47 -10.64
CA ASN A 901 -40.41 -36.78 -10.42
C ASN A 901 -41.02 -36.92 -9.00
N GLY A 902 -40.81 -35.92 -8.13
CA GLY A 902 -41.27 -35.88 -6.75
C GLY A 902 -40.35 -36.68 -5.79
N LYS A 903 -39.13 -37.01 -6.22
CA LYS A 903 -38.14 -37.73 -5.42
C LYS A 903 -36.74 -37.16 -5.66
N ILE A 904 -36.14 -36.71 -4.57
CA ILE A 904 -34.76 -36.26 -4.53
C ILE A 904 -33.82 -37.46 -4.49
N ASN A 905 -32.96 -37.62 -5.50
CA ASN A 905 -32.03 -38.74 -5.61
C ASN A 905 -30.75 -38.39 -6.40
N GLU A 906 -29.85 -39.37 -6.59
CA GLU A 906 -28.57 -39.19 -7.29
C GLU A 906 -28.72 -38.64 -8.73
N THR A 907 -29.87 -38.88 -9.37
CA THR A 907 -30.18 -38.35 -10.71
C THR A 907 -30.29 -36.82 -10.69
N ASP A 908 -30.86 -36.26 -9.61
CA ASP A 908 -30.98 -34.83 -9.42
C ASP A 908 -29.62 -34.17 -9.20
N ALA A 909 -28.80 -34.75 -8.31
CA ALA A 909 -27.44 -34.27 -8.06
C ALA A 909 -26.59 -34.27 -9.33
N LEU A 910 -26.73 -35.29 -10.18
CA LEU A 910 -26.03 -35.36 -11.46
C LEU A 910 -26.53 -34.30 -12.46
N ASN A 911 -27.82 -33.98 -12.46
CA ASN A 911 -28.39 -32.98 -13.37
C ASN A 911 -28.04 -31.55 -12.94
N ILE A 912 -27.98 -31.27 -11.63
CA ILE A 912 -27.47 -30.01 -11.08
C ILE A 912 -25.99 -29.85 -11.44
N LEU A 913 -25.17 -30.90 -11.23
CA LEU A 913 -23.75 -30.88 -11.59
C LEU A 913 -23.54 -30.59 -13.09
N LYS A 914 -24.31 -31.23 -13.96
CA LYS A 914 -24.25 -30.98 -15.41
C LYS A 914 -24.65 -29.55 -15.78
N ALA A 915 -25.56 -28.93 -15.03
CA ALA A 915 -25.97 -27.55 -15.26
C ALA A 915 -24.89 -26.55 -14.82
N VAL A 916 -24.22 -26.82 -13.69
CA VAL A 916 -23.07 -26.03 -13.21
C VAL A 916 -21.92 -26.01 -14.22
N VAL A 917 -21.74 -27.08 -14.99
CA VAL A 917 -20.73 -27.16 -16.08
C VAL A 917 -21.32 -26.90 -17.47
N GLU A 918 -22.47 -26.23 -17.55
CA GLU A 918 -23.15 -25.79 -18.79
C GLU A 918 -23.50 -26.91 -19.80
N MET A 919 -23.55 -28.17 -19.37
CA MET A 919 -23.89 -29.31 -20.23
C MET A 919 -25.40 -29.50 -20.42
N VAL A 920 -26.22 -29.01 -19.50
CA VAL A 920 -27.69 -29.06 -19.56
C VAL A 920 -28.31 -27.79 -18.97
N THR A 921 -29.55 -27.47 -19.34
CA THR A 921 -30.31 -26.36 -18.74
C THR A 921 -31.38 -26.93 -17.79
N LEU A 922 -31.46 -26.41 -16.57
CA LEU A 922 -32.48 -26.80 -15.59
C LEU A 922 -33.84 -26.16 -15.93
N PRO A 923 -34.97 -26.75 -15.49
CA PRO A 923 -36.29 -26.17 -15.71
C PRO A 923 -36.39 -24.77 -15.12
N VAL A 924 -37.07 -23.85 -15.82
CA VAL A 924 -37.36 -22.50 -15.33
C VAL A 924 -38.81 -22.47 -14.84
N LYS A 925 -39.09 -21.80 -13.71
CA LYS A 925 -40.44 -21.62 -13.19
C LYS A 925 -40.86 -20.16 -13.15
#